data_AF-A0A6N6VQ60-F1
#
_entry.id   AF-A0A6N6VQ60-F1
#
_cell.length_a   1.000
_cell.length_b   1.000
_cell.length_c   1.000
_cell.angle_alpha   90.00
_cell.angle_beta   90.00
_cell.angle_gamma   90.00
#
_symmetry.space_group_name_H-M   'P 1'
#
loop_
_entity.id
_entity.type
_entity.pdbx_description
1 polymer ?
#
loop_
_entity_poly.entity_id
_entity_poly.type
_entity_poly.pdbx_seq_one_letter_code
_entity_poly.pdbx_strand_id
1 'polypeptide(L)'
;MAQTSGRTWPAALSVAVCVALAAAVGWQFIRAKGDGAPGQSVAVGEKAPGKEYKGPADVDGARVANADSEPGNWLAYGRTYDEQRFSPLNQINDKNIGQLGLAWSYDTDTVRGLEASPIVVDGVMYTTLSWGITAALDAKTGKELWRFDPEVPGEWGRYGCCDVVNRGAAVWKGKVYVASFDGRLFALDAKDGHVIWKVNTVPGAPYTSTGAPRVINGKVLIGNGGGEYGVRGYLTAYDAETGKQVWRFYTVPGDPSKPIENPELEKAIPTWKGGEWWKVGGGGTPWDSMVFDPKLNTLYVGTGNGSPWTRYIRSPGGGDNLYLSSIVALDPETGRMKWYYQETPGDNWDYTSTQPMMLVDLPWEGKQRKLILHAPKNGFFYVLDRETGELLSAKPFVSVTWASHIDMKTGRPVELPVSDYEKQTQFVLPSANGGHNWHPMAYNPQTGLVYLPTQDIAGIYSLSSEWKKDHKFTVKKNWWNPGLDWEAYIDAIKALPEMPPSHGYLKAWDPIKGEVKWQVEYPAPLNGGVVTTAGNLVFQGTALGHLIAYKADTGEKVWDQDVQTGIVAPPITYEVDGVQYLAVLAGWGGVNITSGDARVSAAAKYGNAGKLLVYKIGGTMELPKLAERDQSIPAWPPLTASKEQVRKGEVAFAGTCMLCHGALAISPGVTPDLRRMSEATRENFQEIVRGGMLKDRGMASFGDLLSKEDVDAIYSYIQKRALEDRARMAPVR
;
A
#
# COMPACT_ATOMS: atom_id res chain seq x y z
N MET A 1 -25.89 -48.61 -1.66
CA MET A 1 -26.99 -48.35 -0.70
C MET A 1 -26.46 -47.38 0.34
N ALA A 2 -27.22 -46.35 0.76
CA ALA A 2 -26.91 -45.34 1.81
C ALA A 2 -25.49 -44.73 1.81
N GLN A 3 -25.22 -43.45 1.57
CA GLN A 3 -25.99 -42.19 1.63
C GLN A 3 -26.32 -41.65 3.04
N THR A 4 -25.37 -40.91 3.61
CA THR A 4 -25.55 -39.72 4.49
C THR A 4 -24.35 -38.79 4.21
N SER A 5 -24.49 -37.64 3.56
CA SER A 5 -25.09 -36.37 4.00
C SER A 5 -24.26 -35.60 5.04
N GLY A 6 -23.13 -35.01 4.62
CA GLY A 6 -22.28 -34.15 5.46
C GLY A 6 -22.69 -32.67 5.39
N ARG A 7 -23.28 -32.14 6.46
CA ARG A 7 -23.46 -30.69 6.71
C ARG A 7 -23.54 -30.41 8.22
N THR A 8 -22.42 -30.00 8.82
CA THR A 8 -22.30 -28.95 9.86
C THR A 8 -20.84 -28.75 10.25
N TRP A 9 -20.44 -27.52 10.57
CA TRP A 9 -19.28 -27.26 11.41
C TRP A 9 -19.67 -27.42 12.89
N PRO A 10 -18.70 -27.75 13.76
CA PRO A 10 -18.71 -27.23 15.12
C PRO A 10 -17.38 -26.52 15.45
N ALA A 11 -17.45 -25.24 15.80
CA ALA A 11 -16.46 -24.66 16.68
C ALA A 11 -16.81 -25.04 18.13
N ALA A 12 -15.83 -25.41 18.95
CA ALA A 12 -16.03 -25.69 20.37
C ALA A 12 -14.82 -25.27 21.19
N LEU A 13 -15.02 -24.34 22.13
CA LEU A 13 -14.09 -24.09 23.23
C LEU A 13 -14.11 -25.28 24.20
N SER A 14 -13.01 -25.47 24.94
CA SER A 14 -13.01 -26.12 26.26
C SER A 14 -11.98 -25.40 27.14
N VAL A 15 -12.36 -25.04 28.37
CA VAL A 15 -11.57 -24.21 29.28
C VAL A 15 -11.58 -24.80 30.70
N ALA A 16 -10.38 -25.04 31.26
CA ALA A 16 -10.09 -25.27 32.68
C ALA A 16 -10.74 -26.57 33.29
N VAL A 17 -10.54 -27.00 34.56
CA VAL A 17 -10.17 -26.32 35.82
C VAL A 17 -9.36 -27.22 36.80
N CYS A 18 -8.21 -26.73 37.29
CA CYS A 18 -7.52 -26.93 38.60
C CYS A 18 -7.39 -28.37 39.20
N VAL A 19 -6.85 -28.68 40.40
CA VAL A 19 -6.47 -28.00 41.69
C VAL A 19 -5.19 -28.74 42.20
N ALA A 20 -4.04 -28.17 42.60
CA ALA A 20 -3.63 -27.04 43.46
C ALA A 20 -3.48 -27.36 44.98
N LEU A 21 -2.43 -26.80 45.64
CA LEU A 21 -2.17 -26.57 47.09
C LEU A 21 -0.71 -26.05 47.19
N ALA A 22 -0.38 -24.81 47.64
CA ALA A 22 -0.39 -24.27 49.02
C ALA A 22 0.85 -24.69 49.87
N ALA A 23 1.49 -23.89 50.74
CA ALA A 23 1.50 -22.43 51.04
C ALA A 23 2.81 -22.13 51.87
N ALA A 24 3.11 -21.03 52.58
CA ALA A 24 2.37 -19.83 53.00
C ALA A 24 3.29 -18.64 53.40
N VAL A 25 2.76 -17.41 53.30
CA VAL A 25 2.86 -16.22 54.20
C VAL A 25 4.17 -15.89 54.97
N GLY A 26 4.64 -14.65 54.81
CA GLY A 26 5.54 -13.92 55.73
C GLY A 26 5.30 -12.40 55.62
N TRP A 27 5.30 -11.64 56.73
CA TRP A 27 4.64 -10.33 56.83
C TRP A 27 5.47 -9.30 57.64
N GLN A 28 5.58 -8.05 57.17
CA GLN A 28 5.44 -6.76 57.93
C GLN A 28 6.25 -5.56 57.38
N PHE A 29 5.87 -4.35 57.83
CA PHE A 29 6.39 -3.03 57.45
C PHE A 29 7.53 -2.54 58.36
N ILE A 30 8.47 -1.74 57.83
CA ILE A 30 9.13 -0.63 58.55
C ILE A 30 9.20 0.61 57.63
N ARG A 31 9.16 1.82 58.22
CA ARG A 31 9.26 3.12 57.53
C ARG A 31 10.72 3.61 57.42
N ALA A 32 11.08 4.16 56.26
CA ALA A 32 12.01 5.30 56.12
C ALA A 32 11.44 6.20 55.00
N LYS A 33 11.00 7.44 55.27
CA LYS A 33 11.82 8.67 55.31
C LYS A 33 12.80 8.74 54.13
N GLY A 34 12.42 9.54 53.14
CA GLY A 34 13.09 9.63 51.85
C GLY A 34 14.36 10.47 51.82
N ASP A 35 14.86 10.57 50.59
CA ASP A 35 15.61 11.71 50.08
C ASP A 35 14.99 12.12 48.73
N GLY A 36 15.03 13.41 48.41
CA GLY A 36 14.36 13.97 47.24
C GLY A 36 15.23 13.90 45.99
N ALA A 37 14.93 12.98 45.07
CA ALA A 37 15.41 13.08 43.70
C ALA A 37 14.79 14.34 43.04
N PRO A 38 15.56 15.17 42.30
CA PRO A 38 15.03 16.37 41.69
C PRO A 38 14.03 16.00 40.59
N GLY A 39 12.76 16.36 40.79
CA GLY A 39 11.73 16.18 39.78
C GLY A 39 12.10 16.99 38.53
N GLN A 40 12.23 16.32 37.39
CA GLN A 40 12.28 17.00 36.10
C GLN A 40 10.94 17.72 35.88
N SER A 41 10.92 19.03 36.10
CA SER A 41 9.80 19.85 35.68
C SER A 41 9.70 19.77 34.17
N VAL A 42 8.70 19.04 33.68
CA VAL A 42 8.26 19.14 32.28
C VAL A 42 7.93 20.61 32.06
N ALA A 43 8.80 21.29 31.30
CA ALA A 43 8.61 22.69 31.00
C ALA A 43 7.32 22.81 30.17
N VAL A 44 6.25 23.32 30.79
CA VAL A 44 5.08 23.78 30.06
C VAL A 44 5.57 24.93 29.20
N GLY A 45 5.83 24.64 27.93
CA GLY A 45 6.39 25.62 27.00
C GLY A 45 5.50 26.86 26.97
N GLU A 46 6.10 28.03 27.11
CA GLU A 46 5.39 29.29 26.92
C GLU A 46 4.71 29.25 25.54
N LYS A 47 3.42 29.61 25.49
CA LYS A 47 2.72 29.70 24.20
C LYS A 47 3.50 30.67 23.31
N ALA A 48 4.04 30.16 22.21
CA ALA A 48 4.62 31.00 21.18
C ALA A 48 3.60 32.09 20.80
N PRO A 49 4.02 33.35 20.62
CA PRO A 49 3.09 34.44 20.32
C PRO A 49 2.31 34.10 19.06
N GLY A 50 0.98 34.08 19.19
CA GLY A 50 0.09 33.54 18.16
C GLY A 50 0.27 34.25 16.82
N LYS A 51 0.73 33.51 15.81
CA LYS A 51 0.59 33.95 14.42
C LYS A 51 -0.89 33.92 14.06
N GLU A 52 -1.42 35.03 13.56
CA GLU A 52 -2.66 35.00 12.80
C GLU A 52 -2.38 34.27 11.47
N TYR A 53 -3.02 33.11 11.28
CA TYR A 53 -2.94 32.33 10.05
C TYR A 53 -3.73 33.01 8.94
N LYS A 54 -3.17 33.06 7.72
CA LYS A 54 -3.59 34.05 6.71
C LYS A 54 -4.55 33.53 5.64
N GLY A 55 -4.90 32.25 5.68
CA GLY A 55 -5.87 31.64 4.78
C GLY A 55 -5.94 30.12 4.87
N PRO A 56 -6.82 29.48 4.08
CA PRO A 56 -6.90 28.03 3.99
C PRO A 56 -5.55 27.44 3.58
N ALA A 57 -5.12 26.34 4.22
CA ALA A 57 -3.85 25.66 3.92
C ALA A 57 -2.58 26.56 3.96
N ASP A 58 -2.56 27.57 4.85
CA ASP A 58 -1.36 28.38 5.13
C ASP A 58 -0.31 27.57 5.92
N VAL A 59 0.40 26.70 5.20
CA VAL A 59 1.41 25.77 5.72
C VAL A 59 2.77 26.09 5.13
N ASP A 60 3.80 26.12 5.97
CA ASP A 60 5.21 26.20 5.59
C ASP A 60 6.05 25.14 6.33
N GLY A 61 7.33 25.04 5.98
CA GLY A 61 8.22 24.03 6.54
C GLY A 61 8.51 24.20 8.03
N ALA A 62 8.39 25.41 8.60
CA ALA A 62 8.50 25.63 10.03
C ALA A 62 7.22 25.20 10.76
N ARG A 63 6.04 25.38 10.13
CA ARG A 63 4.75 24.89 10.64
C ARG A 63 4.75 23.35 10.74
N VAL A 64 5.12 22.65 9.67
CA VAL A 64 5.19 21.17 9.66
C VAL A 64 6.26 20.64 10.62
N ALA A 65 7.44 21.27 10.68
CA ALA A 65 8.51 20.87 11.60
C ALA A 65 8.20 21.14 13.09
N ASN A 66 7.11 21.86 13.38
CA ASN A 66 6.65 22.21 14.72
C ASN A 66 5.20 21.76 14.97
N ALA A 67 4.69 20.76 14.23
CA ALA A 67 3.29 20.34 14.26
C ALA A 67 2.79 19.89 15.66
N ASP A 68 3.69 19.56 16.59
CA ASP A 68 3.34 19.27 17.99
C ASP A 68 2.88 20.51 18.78
N SER A 69 3.13 21.73 18.30
CA SER A 69 2.49 22.94 18.86
C SER A 69 1.06 23.13 18.36
N GLU A 70 0.62 22.36 17.37
CA GLU A 70 -0.71 22.40 16.75
C GLU A 70 -1.30 20.98 16.60
N PRO A 71 -1.41 20.18 17.68
CA PRO A 71 -1.71 18.75 17.58
C PRO A 71 -3.11 18.45 17.02
N GLY A 72 -3.99 19.45 16.96
CA GLY A 72 -5.28 19.39 16.27
C GLY A 72 -5.20 19.38 14.74
N ASN A 73 -4.07 19.78 14.14
CA ASN A 73 -3.86 19.79 12.70
C ASN A 73 -3.09 18.54 12.23
N TRP A 74 -3.38 18.10 11.01
CA TRP A 74 -2.66 17.02 10.30
C TRP A 74 -2.02 17.62 9.04
N LEU A 75 -0.87 18.29 9.23
CA LEU A 75 -0.28 19.24 8.27
C LEU A 75 0.43 18.60 7.06
N ALA A 76 0.84 17.34 7.17
CA ALA A 76 1.54 16.58 6.13
C ALA A 76 1.04 15.13 6.06
N TYR A 77 1.44 14.37 5.03
CA TYR A 77 0.96 13.00 4.78
C TYR A 77 0.99 12.10 6.03
N GLY A 78 2.15 11.97 6.70
CA GLY A 78 2.31 11.25 7.96
C GLY A 78 2.13 12.07 9.24
N ARG A 79 1.30 13.14 9.19
CA ARG A 79 1.20 14.29 10.13
C ARG A 79 2.43 15.19 10.13
N THR A 80 3.60 14.62 10.34
CA THR A 80 4.90 15.25 10.52
C THR A 80 5.89 14.84 9.41
N TYR A 81 7.03 15.54 9.29
CA TYR A 81 8.06 15.22 8.29
C TYR A 81 8.77 13.88 8.53
N ASP A 82 8.80 13.41 9.78
CA ASP A 82 9.28 12.09 10.19
C ASP A 82 8.30 10.94 9.90
N GLU A 83 7.07 11.26 9.49
CA GLU A 83 5.97 10.35 9.15
C GLU A 83 5.64 9.25 10.20
N GLN A 84 5.91 9.50 11.49
CA GLN A 84 5.62 8.53 12.57
C GLN A 84 4.14 8.13 12.71
N ARG A 85 3.19 8.93 12.20
CA ARG A 85 1.73 8.72 12.35
C ARG A 85 1.25 8.56 13.80
N PHE A 86 2.01 9.13 14.74
CA PHE A 86 1.58 9.41 16.11
C PHE A 86 0.78 10.72 16.15
N SER A 87 -0.32 10.77 16.92
CA SER A 87 -0.97 12.02 17.32
C SER A 87 -0.84 12.28 18.83
N PRO A 88 -0.40 13.48 19.25
CA PRO A 88 -0.42 13.88 20.66
C PRO A 88 -1.82 14.02 21.29
N LEU A 89 -2.90 13.97 20.49
CA LEU A 89 -4.27 14.08 21.00
C LEU A 89 -4.70 12.84 21.80
N ASN A 90 -5.41 13.06 22.92
CA ASN A 90 -5.83 12.00 23.84
C ASN A 90 -7.27 12.17 24.40
N GLN A 91 -8.08 13.04 23.80
CA GLN A 91 -9.49 13.18 24.17
C GLN A 91 -10.28 11.90 23.84
N ILE A 92 -9.90 11.20 22.76
CA ILE A 92 -10.23 9.80 22.49
C ILE A 92 -9.12 8.93 23.12
N ASN A 93 -9.46 8.08 24.07
CA ASN A 93 -8.50 7.24 24.82
C ASN A 93 -9.12 5.91 25.29
N ASP A 94 -8.26 4.99 25.75
CA ASP A 94 -8.62 3.65 26.22
C ASP A 94 -9.67 3.57 27.34
N LYS A 95 -9.99 4.68 28.02
CA LYS A 95 -11.03 4.74 29.09
C LYS A 95 -12.39 5.23 28.59
N ASN A 96 -12.45 5.92 27.45
CA ASN A 96 -13.71 6.45 26.90
C ASN A 96 -14.02 5.98 25.46
N ILE A 97 -13.15 5.17 24.85
CA ILE A 97 -13.29 4.67 23.48
C ILE A 97 -14.64 3.97 23.20
N GLY A 98 -15.27 3.35 24.20
CA GLY A 98 -16.63 2.79 24.10
C GLY A 98 -17.76 3.82 23.87
N GLN A 99 -17.43 5.13 23.89
CA GLN A 99 -18.33 6.24 23.55
C GLN A 99 -18.04 6.83 22.15
N LEU A 100 -17.08 6.26 21.41
CA LEU A 100 -16.76 6.66 20.04
C LEU A 100 -17.87 6.21 19.09
N GLY A 101 -18.47 7.16 18.38
CA GLY A 101 -19.52 6.92 17.39
C GLY A 101 -19.38 7.85 16.19
N LEU A 102 -20.11 7.58 15.10
CA LEU A 102 -19.99 8.36 13.86
C LEU A 102 -20.53 9.78 14.08
N ALA A 103 -19.72 10.78 13.72
CA ALA A 103 -20.07 12.19 13.73
C ALA A 103 -20.73 12.60 12.41
N TRP A 104 -20.10 12.23 11.29
CA TRP A 104 -20.56 12.47 9.93
C TRP A 104 -19.92 11.48 8.94
N SER A 105 -20.49 11.39 7.74
CA SER A 105 -19.90 10.66 6.62
C SER A 105 -20.11 11.43 5.32
N TYR A 106 -19.23 11.17 4.34
CA TYR A 106 -19.27 11.80 3.02
C TYR A 106 -19.13 10.72 1.95
N ASP A 107 -20.04 10.72 0.97
CA ASP A 107 -20.04 9.81 -0.16
C ASP A 107 -19.03 10.26 -1.22
N THR A 108 -18.22 9.32 -1.71
CA THR A 108 -17.08 9.62 -2.59
C THR A 108 -17.36 9.38 -4.07
N ASP A 109 -18.55 8.88 -4.40
CA ASP A 109 -19.03 8.53 -5.75
C ASP A 109 -18.18 7.50 -6.53
N THR A 110 -17.11 6.98 -5.94
CA THR A 110 -16.27 5.90 -6.51
C THR A 110 -16.66 4.52 -5.96
N VAL A 111 -16.37 3.49 -6.76
CA VAL A 111 -16.44 2.08 -6.38
C VAL A 111 -15.08 1.36 -6.48
N ARG A 112 -13.99 2.13 -6.50
CA ARG A 112 -12.60 1.68 -6.59
C ARG A 112 -11.86 1.97 -5.27
N GLY A 113 -10.60 1.55 -5.17
CA GLY A 113 -9.79 1.75 -3.98
C GLY A 113 -9.67 3.21 -3.56
N LEU A 114 -9.72 3.42 -2.24
CA LEU A 114 -9.44 4.67 -1.57
C LEU A 114 -8.25 4.44 -0.63
N GLU A 115 -7.08 4.92 -1.03
CA GLU A 115 -5.81 4.72 -0.31
C GLU A 115 -5.38 5.95 0.50
N ALA A 116 -6.13 7.05 0.44
CA ALA A 116 -5.63 8.35 0.84
C ALA A 116 -5.56 8.59 2.35
N SER A 117 -4.46 9.21 2.77
CA SER A 117 -4.32 9.84 4.08
C SER A 117 -4.75 11.31 3.94
N PRO A 118 -5.89 11.75 4.51
CA PRO A 118 -6.30 13.15 4.40
C PRO A 118 -5.32 14.08 5.13
N ILE A 119 -5.36 15.35 4.75
CA ILE A 119 -4.67 16.46 5.44
C ILE A 119 -5.73 17.35 6.07
N VAL A 120 -5.50 17.82 7.30
CA VAL A 120 -6.42 18.73 7.99
C VAL A 120 -5.66 19.97 8.44
N VAL A 121 -6.11 21.14 7.98
CA VAL A 121 -5.53 22.44 8.31
C VAL A 121 -6.65 23.41 8.68
N ASP A 122 -6.64 23.87 9.92
CA ASP A 122 -7.44 24.99 10.44
C ASP A 122 -8.95 24.82 10.16
N GLY A 123 -9.46 23.60 10.38
CA GLY A 123 -10.87 23.23 10.21
C GLY A 123 -11.26 22.75 8.80
N VAL A 124 -10.36 22.79 7.82
CA VAL A 124 -10.60 22.25 6.47
C VAL A 124 -9.83 20.93 6.28
N MET A 125 -10.53 19.90 5.80
CA MET A 125 -9.94 18.62 5.39
C MET A 125 -9.77 18.59 3.88
N TYR A 126 -8.56 18.27 3.41
CA TYR A 126 -8.24 18.02 2.01
C TYR A 126 -7.98 16.53 1.83
N THR A 127 -8.67 15.90 0.89
CA THR A 127 -8.55 14.46 0.64
C THR A 127 -8.59 14.14 -0.85
N THR A 128 -8.01 13.00 -1.24
CA THR A 128 -8.03 12.51 -2.61
C THR A 128 -8.78 11.20 -2.71
N LEU A 129 -9.39 10.98 -3.86
CA LEU A 129 -10.17 9.81 -4.21
C LEU A 129 -9.49 9.08 -5.37
N SER A 130 -10.15 8.05 -5.90
CA SER A 130 -9.69 7.37 -7.12
C SER A 130 -9.43 8.35 -8.27
N TRP A 131 -8.53 7.98 -9.18
CA TRP A 131 -8.00 8.79 -10.30
C TRP A 131 -7.20 10.06 -9.93
N GLY A 132 -7.20 10.47 -8.65
CA GLY A 132 -6.63 11.76 -8.20
C GLY A 132 -7.67 12.90 -8.14
N ILE A 133 -8.97 12.58 -8.21
CA ILE A 133 -10.04 13.51 -7.84
C ILE A 133 -9.77 14.00 -6.42
N THR A 134 -9.89 15.31 -6.18
CA THR A 134 -9.56 15.95 -4.89
C THR A 134 -10.78 16.70 -4.37
N ALA A 135 -11.05 16.60 -3.07
CA ALA A 135 -12.13 17.34 -2.41
C ALA A 135 -11.59 18.08 -1.17
N ALA A 136 -12.10 19.28 -0.95
CA ALA A 136 -11.97 19.98 0.33
C ALA A 136 -13.31 20.01 1.05
N LEU A 137 -13.29 19.63 2.33
CA LEU A 137 -14.46 19.49 3.18
C LEU A 137 -14.31 20.34 4.44
N ASP A 138 -15.41 20.87 4.95
CA ASP A 138 -15.50 21.34 6.33
C ASP A 138 -15.29 20.13 7.27
N ALA A 139 -14.20 20.11 8.04
CA ALA A 139 -13.79 18.94 8.80
C ALA A 139 -14.68 18.66 10.03
N LYS A 140 -15.60 19.57 10.37
CA LYS A 140 -16.53 19.47 11.50
C LYS A 140 -17.88 18.88 11.07
N THR A 141 -18.28 19.09 9.81
CA THR A 141 -19.62 18.77 9.30
C THR A 141 -19.63 17.83 8.09
N GLY A 142 -18.50 17.65 7.40
CA GLY A 142 -18.40 16.86 6.17
C GLY A 142 -18.93 17.56 4.92
N LYS A 143 -19.32 18.85 5.03
CA LYS A 143 -19.81 19.63 3.90
C LYS A 143 -18.70 19.85 2.87
N GLU A 144 -18.95 19.47 1.61
CA GLU A 144 -18.08 19.81 0.48
C GLU A 144 -17.98 21.34 0.31
N LEU A 145 -16.73 21.84 0.23
CA LEU A 145 -16.40 23.23 -0.06
C LEU A 145 -16.09 23.40 -1.55
N TRP A 146 -15.30 22.47 -2.09
CA TRP A 146 -15.03 22.33 -3.53
C TRP A 146 -14.58 20.90 -3.85
N ARG A 147 -14.73 20.50 -5.12
CA ARG A 147 -14.19 19.26 -5.70
C ARG A 147 -13.51 19.57 -7.03
N PHE A 148 -12.34 18.99 -7.24
CA PHE A 148 -11.54 19.05 -8.45
C PHE A 148 -11.43 17.64 -9.06
N ASP A 149 -11.81 17.50 -10.32
CA ASP A 149 -11.54 16.30 -11.12
C ASP A 149 -10.39 16.62 -12.11
N PRO A 150 -9.29 15.84 -12.14
CA PRO A 150 -8.25 16.00 -13.15
C PRO A 150 -8.67 15.58 -14.56
N GLU A 151 -9.83 14.96 -14.76
CA GLU A 151 -10.29 14.41 -16.05
C GLU A 151 -9.27 13.41 -16.62
N VAL A 152 -8.99 12.33 -15.87
CA VAL A 152 -8.12 11.24 -16.37
C VAL A 152 -8.92 10.41 -17.40
N PRO A 153 -8.41 10.20 -18.63
CA PRO A 153 -9.07 9.33 -19.59
C PRO A 153 -9.24 7.92 -19.03
N GLY A 154 -10.46 7.38 -19.03
CA GLY A 154 -10.75 6.07 -18.42
C GLY A 154 -9.86 4.93 -18.96
N GLU A 155 -9.46 5.00 -20.23
CA GLU A 155 -8.54 4.03 -20.84
C GLU A 155 -7.16 3.97 -20.17
N TRP A 156 -6.74 5.00 -19.42
CA TRP A 156 -5.52 4.99 -18.63
C TRP A 156 -5.55 3.99 -17.47
N GLY A 157 -6.75 3.53 -17.07
CA GLY A 157 -6.92 2.46 -16.07
C GLY A 157 -6.20 1.16 -16.45
N ARG A 158 -5.94 0.91 -17.74
CA ARG A 158 -5.13 -0.22 -18.24
C ARG A 158 -3.66 -0.18 -17.78
N TYR A 159 -3.15 1.00 -17.40
CA TYR A 159 -1.76 1.20 -16.97
C TYR A 159 -1.57 1.15 -15.44
N GLY A 160 -2.64 0.86 -14.70
CA GLY A 160 -2.56 0.55 -13.27
C GLY A 160 -2.19 -0.91 -13.02
N CYS A 161 -1.06 -1.15 -12.36
CA CYS A 161 -0.77 -2.48 -11.80
C CYS A 161 -1.79 -2.87 -10.72
N CYS A 162 -2.28 -1.87 -10.00
CA CYS A 162 -2.69 -1.99 -8.62
C CYS A 162 -3.86 -1.03 -8.34
N ASP A 163 -4.90 -1.09 -9.19
CA ASP A 163 -6.07 -0.21 -9.14
C ASP A 163 -5.78 1.28 -9.49
N VAL A 164 -6.84 2.10 -9.60
CA VAL A 164 -6.81 3.51 -10.05
C VAL A 164 -6.74 4.49 -8.86
N VAL A 165 -5.76 4.23 -7.99
CA VAL A 165 -5.70 4.75 -6.62
C VAL A 165 -4.90 6.05 -6.47
N ASN A 166 -5.12 6.74 -5.35
CA ASN A 166 -4.34 7.89 -4.92
C ASN A 166 -4.16 7.88 -3.39
N ARG A 167 -2.96 8.23 -2.89
CA ARG A 167 -2.61 8.18 -1.45
C ARG A 167 -2.72 9.52 -0.73
N GLY A 168 -2.95 10.64 -1.43
CA GLY A 168 -3.20 11.92 -0.79
C GLY A 168 -2.69 13.11 -1.58
N ALA A 169 -3.03 14.30 -1.06
CA ALA A 169 -2.46 15.56 -1.49
C ALA A 169 -1.33 16.00 -0.54
N ALA A 170 -0.65 17.08 -0.90
CA ALA A 170 0.15 17.89 0.02
C ALA A 170 -0.42 19.31 0.12
N VAL A 171 0.00 20.08 1.12
CA VAL A 171 -0.38 21.50 1.29
C VAL A 171 0.84 22.38 1.52
N TRP A 172 0.82 23.59 0.97
CA TRP A 172 1.88 24.60 1.15
C TRP A 172 1.40 25.97 0.66
N LYS A 173 1.50 27.00 1.52
CA LYS A 173 1.23 28.42 1.22
C LYS A 173 -0.05 28.66 0.40
N GLY A 174 -1.19 28.21 0.93
CA GLY A 174 -2.50 28.45 0.32
C GLY A 174 -2.84 27.54 -0.85
N LYS A 175 -2.06 26.50 -1.12
CA LYS A 175 -2.25 25.59 -2.26
C LYS A 175 -2.29 24.13 -1.83
N VAL A 176 -3.06 23.34 -2.58
CA VAL A 176 -3.17 21.88 -2.48
C VAL A 176 -2.48 21.26 -3.70
N TYR A 177 -1.64 20.26 -3.50
CA TYR A 177 -0.88 19.62 -4.58
C TYR A 177 -1.27 18.16 -4.72
N VAL A 178 -1.66 17.75 -5.92
CA VAL A 178 -2.11 16.39 -6.21
C VAL A 178 -1.52 15.90 -7.54
N ALA A 179 -1.17 14.63 -7.60
CA ALA A 179 -0.85 13.95 -8.84
C ALA A 179 -2.07 13.17 -9.34
N SER A 180 -2.51 13.39 -10.57
CA SER A 180 -3.51 12.54 -11.22
C SER A 180 -2.91 11.19 -11.61
N PHE A 181 -3.78 10.21 -11.79
CA PHE A 181 -3.37 8.83 -12.09
C PHE A 181 -2.54 8.69 -13.38
N ASP A 182 -2.77 9.56 -14.37
CA ASP A 182 -1.97 9.65 -15.62
C ASP A 182 -0.67 10.45 -15.49
N GLY A 183 -0.27 10.84 -14.27
CA GLY A 183 1.03 11.44 -13.99
C GLY A 183 1.12 12.95 -14.28
N ARG A 184 0.00 13.68 -14.29
CA ARG A 184 0.02 15.15 -14.23
C ARG A 184 0.06 15.60 -12.77
N LEU A 185 0.95 16.53 -12.43
CA LEU A 185 1.00 17.18 -11.12
C LEU A 185 0.30 18.54 -11.22
N PHE A 186 -0.58 18.82 -10.26
CA PHE A 186 -1.33 20.08 -10.16
C PHE A 186 -0.98 20.81 -8.87
N ALA A 187 -1.06 22.14 -8.91
CA ALA A 187 -1.34 22.97 -7.75
C ALA A 187 -2.73 23.59 -7.91
N LEU A 188 -3.57 23.42 -6.88
CA LEU A 188 -4.91 23.97 -6.75
C LEU A 188 -4.89 25.08 -5.69
N ASP A 189 -5.69 26.14 -5.85
CA ASP A 189 -5.96 27.07 -4.76
C ASP A 189 -6.76 26.36 -3.66
N ALA A 190 -6.30 26.45 -2.41
CA ALA A 190 -6.94 25.75 -1.30
C ALA A 190 -8.35 26.29 -0.97
N LYS A 191 -8.69 27.50 -1.41
CA LYS A 191 -9.97 28.16 -1.12
C LYS A 191 -11.13 27.65 -1.97
N ASP A 192 -10.89 27.35 -3.24
CA ASP A 192 -11.94 27.03 -4.24
C ASP A 192 -11.57 25.92 -5.24
N GLY A 193 -10.36 25.36 -5.16
CA GLY A 193 -9.93 24.22 -5.97
C GLY A 193 -9.51 24.56 -7.40
N HIS A 194 -9.46 25.85 -7.81
CA HIS A 194 -9.06 26.18 -9.18
C HIS A 194 -7.57 25.86 -9.44
N VAL A 195 -7.24 25.41 -10.65
CA VAL A 195 -5.87 25.05 -11.02
C VAL A 195 -5.02 26.31 -11.19
N ILE A 196 -4.02 26.47 -10.33
CA ILE A 196 -2.99 27.53 -10.41
C ILE A 196 -1.95 27.15 -11.46
N TRP A 197 -1.43 25.92 -11.42
CA TRP A 197 -0.55 25.36 -12.44
C TRP A 197 -0.73 23.84 -12.58
N LYS A 198 -0.34 23.31 -13.75
CA LYS A 198 -0.28 21.86 -14.02
C LYS A 198 0.93 21.51 -14.89
N VAL A 199 1.59 20.38 -14.62
CA VAL A 199 2.70 19.86 -15.41
C VAL A 199 2.60 18.35 -15.65
N ASN A 200 2.98 17.89 -16.83
CA ASN A 200 3.10 16.46 -17.12
C ASN A 200 4.43 15.97 -16.54
N THR A 201 4.39 15.12 -15.51
CA THR A 201 5.62 14.62 -14.86
C THR A 201 6.24 13.45 -15.64
N VAL A 202 5.39 12.71 -16.37
CA VAL A 202 5.70 11.48 -17.11
C VAL A 202 5.72 11.72 -18.63
N PRO A 203 6.47 10.92 -19.41
CA PRO A 203 6.49 11.04 -20.87
C PRO A 203 5.24 10.48 -21.57
N GLY A 204 4.36 9.76 -20.83
CA GLY A 204 3.16 9.11 -21.33
C GLY A 204 2.96 7.71 -20.73
N ALA A 205 2.00 6.96 -21.25
CA ALA A 205 1.79 5.56 -20.88
C ALA A 205 3.04 4.69 -21.20
N PRO A 206 3.33 3.63 -20.41
CA PRO A 206 2.51 3.07 -19.33
C PRO A 206 2.87 3.60 -17.92
N TYR A 207 3.45 4.81 -17.80
CA TYR A 207 3.63 5.43 -16.48
C TYR A 207 2.27 5.83 -15.85
N THR A 208 2.23 5.79 -14.53
CA THR A 208 1.14 6.30 -13.69
C THR A 208 1.71 7.03 -12.47
N SER A 209 0.87 7.74 -11.69
CA SER A 209 1.24 8.22 -10.36
C SER A 209 0.13 7.93 -9.35
N THR A 210 0.51 7.57 -8.11
CA THR A 210 -0.42 7.09 -7.07
C THR A 210 -0.05 7.55 -5.66
N GLY A 211 1.25 7.70 -5.35
CA GLY A 211 1.72 8.22 -4.07
C GLY A 211 1.37 9.70 -3.84
N ALA A 212 1.26 10.09 -2.57
CA ALA A 212 1.04 11.48 -2.20
C ALA A 212 2.31 12.32 -2.46
N PRO A 213 2.20 13.51 -3.07
CA PRO A 213 3.32 14.45 -3.12
C PRO A 213 3.80 14.81 -1.70
N ARG A 214 5.07 15.22 -1.58
CA ARG A 214 5.58 15.90 -0.37
C ARG A 214 6.02 17.30 -0.77
N VAL A 215 5.94 18.28 0.14
CA VAL A 215 6.50 19.63 -0.09
C VAL A 215 7.60 19.91 0.92
N ILE A 216 8.81 20.18 0.42
CA ILE A 216 10.01 20.44 1.22
C ILE A 216 10.67 21.69 0.67
N ASN A 217 11.01 22.67 1.53
CA ASN A 217 11.74 23.88 1.14
C ASN A 217 11.18 24.59 -0.12
N GLY A 218 9.85 24.67 -0.23
CA GLY A 218 9.16 25.28 -1.39
C GLY A 218 9.17 24.46 -2.67
N LYS A 219 9.48 23.16 -2.62
CA LYS A 219 9.53 22.24 -3.76
C LYS A 219 8.54 21.10 -3.55
N VAL A 220 7.72 20.82 -4.56
CA VAL A 220 6.79 19.69 -4.60
C VAL A 220 7.51 18.49 -5.21
N LEU A 221 7.60 17.40 -4.45
CA LEU A 221 8.28 16.18 -4.86
C LEU A 221 7.25 15.10 -5.19
N ILE A 222 7.41 14.47 -6.35
CA ILE A 222 6.55 13.37 -6.79
C ILE A 222 7.31 12.40 -7.71
N GLY A 223 7.04 11.11 -7.50
CA GLY A 223 7.53 10.01 -8.33
C GLY A 223 6.44 9.42 -9.22
N ASN A 224 6.58 8.15 -9.57
CA ASN A 224 5.75 7.46 -10.55
C ASN A 224 5.77 5.95 -10.31
N GLY A 225 4.71 5.27 -10.77
CA GLY A 225 4.59 3.82 -10.88
C GLY A 225 4.68 3.34 -12.34
N GLY A 226 4.58 2.02 -12.53
CA GLY A 226 4.66 1.36 -13.84
C GLY A 226 5.78 0.31 -13.97
N GLY A 227 6.48 -0.05 -12.89
CA GLY A 227 7.57 -1.04 -12.90
C GLY A 227 7.18 -2.36 -13.56
N GLU A 228 5.92 -2.77 -13.38
CA GLU A 228 5.32 -3.99 -13.92
C GLU A 228 5.24 -3.98 -15.45
N TYR A 229 5.16 -2.81 -16.06
CA TYR A 229 4.95 -2.65 -17.50
C TYR A 229 6.25 -2.50 -18.29
N GLY A 230 7.33 -2.07 -17.64
CA GLY A 230 8.53 -1.58 -18.31
C GLY A 230 8.58 -0.06 -18.34
N VAL A 231 9.11 0.51 -17.26
CA VAL A 231 9.40 1.95 -17.13
C VAL A 231 10.73 2.16 -16.39
N ARG A 232 11.27 3.38 -16.46
CA ARG A 232 12.49 3.79 -15.75
C ARG A 232 12.12 4.71 -14.60
N GLY A 233 12.44 4.33 -13.36
CA GLY A 233 12.13 5.11 -12.18
C GLY A 233 12.89 6.44 -12.08
N TYR A 234 12.20 7.47 -11.59
CA TYR A 234 12.80 8.75 -11.20
C TYR A 234 11.91 9.48 -10.19
N LEU A 235 12.53 10.27 -9.33
CA LEU A 235 11.89 11.29 -8.51
C LEU A 235 12.13 12.67 -9.13
N THR A 236 11.12 13.56 -9.11
CA THR A 236 11.28 14.93 -9.58
C THR A 236 10.80 15.94 -8.54
N ALA A 237 11.55 17.03 -8.38
CA ALA A 237 11.14 18.19 -7.60
C ALA A 237 10.75 19.36 -8.53
N TYR A 238 9.59 19.96 -8.25
CA TYR A 238 9.05 21.12 -8.96
C TYR A 238 8.91 22.30 -7.99
N ASP A 239 9.15 23.52 -8.44
CA ASP A 239 8.92 24.73 -7.65
C ASP A 239 7.41 24.86 -7.31
N ALA A 240 7.09 25.08 -6.03
CA ALA A 240 5.71 25.05 -5.55
C ALA A 240 4.85 26.23 -6.05
N GLU A 241 5.45 27.37 -6.37
CA GLU A 241 4.73 28.55 -6.84
C GLU A 241 4.46 28.50 -8.35
N THR A 242 5.35 27.88 -9.13
CA THR A 242 5.34 27.95 -10.62
C THR A 242 5.20 26.61 -11.33
N GLY A 243 5.37 25.47 -10.64
CA GLY A 243 5.40 24.14 -11.24
C GLY A 243 6.66 23.83 -12.05
N LYS A 244 7.64 24.76 -12.11
CA LYS A 244 8.87 24.57 -12.88
C LYS A 244 9.73 23.45 -12.29
N GLN A 245 10.17 22.49 -13.09
CA GLN A 245 11.13 21.46 -12.65
C GLN A 245 12.42 22.11 -12.13
N VAL A 246 12.81 21.75 -10.91
CA VAL A 246 14.05 22.17 -10.25
C VAL A 246 15.15 21.14 -10.49
N TRP A 247 14.88 19.87 -10.15
CA TRP A 247 15.80 18.75 -10.36
C TRP A 247 15.03 17.43 -10.59
N ARG A 248 15.71 16.45 -11.19
CA ARG A 248 15.23 15.07 -11.35
C ARG A 248 16.36 14.10 -11.00
N PHE A 249 16.05 13.08 -10.21
CA PHE A 249 16.96 11.99 -9.86
C PHE A 249 16.44 10.69 -10.46
N TYR A 250 17.20 10.05 -11.35
CA TYR A 250 16.86 8.74 -11.89
C TYR A 250 17.37 7.64 -10.95
N THR A 251 16.51 6.68 -10.62
CA THR A 251 16.85 5.61 -9.67
C THR A 251 17.60 4.45 -10.31
N VAL A 252 17.56 4.31 -11.64
CA VAL A 252 18.29 3.27 -12.38
C VAL A 252 18.98 3.84 -13.63
N PRO A 253 20.10 3.28 -14.08
CA PRO A 253 20.81 3.76 -15.26
C PRO A 253 20.00 3.55 -16.54
N GLY A 254 20.12 4.50 -17.46
CA GLY A 254 19.50 4.43 -18.78
C GLY A 254 20.31 3.58 -19.76
N ASP A 255 20.20 3.95 -21.02
CA ASP A 255 21.03 3.43 -22.11
C ASP A 255 22.49 3.86 -21.90
N PRO A 256 23.44 2.92 -21.66
CA PRO A 256 24.82 3.25 -21.30
C PRO A 256 25.63 3.85 -22.47
N SER A 257 25.05 3.96 -23.67
CA SER A 257 25.64 4.72 -24.78
C SER A 257 25.33 6.22 -24.76
N LYS A 258 24.47 6.67 -23.84
CA LYS A 258 23.98 8.07 -23.75
C LYS A 258 24.60 8.82 -22.56
N PRO A 259 24.56 10.16 -22.56
CA PRO A 259 24.98 10.96 -21.41
C PRO A 259 24.21 10.59 -20.14
N ILE A 260 24.92 10.48 -19.03
CA ILE A 260 24.38 10.15 -17.71
C ILE A 260 23.64 11.36 -17.12
N GLU A 261 22.40 11.19 -16.68
CA GLU A 261 21.57 12.30 -16.20
C GLU A 261 21.91 12.78 -14.78
N ASN A 262 22.36 11.87 -13.91
CA ASN A 262 22.90 12.21 -12.59
C ASN A 262 24.06 11.24 -12.25
N PRO A 263 25.22 11.74 -11.77
CA PRO A 263 26.48 10.99 -11.79
C PRO A 263 26.56 9.85 -10.77
N GLU A 264 25.59 9.72 -9.87
CA GLU A 264 25.40 8.48 -9.09
C GLU A 264 25.28 7.25 -10.01
N LEU A 265 24.68 7.42 -11.18
CA LEU A 265 24.51 6.35 -12.15
C LEU A 265 25.85 5.82 -12.72
N GLU A 266 26.95 6.57 -12.63
CA GLU A 266 28.30 6.07 -12.97
C GLU A 266 28.69 4.88 -12.07
N LYS A 267 28.28 4.91 -10.80
CA LYS A 267 28.46 3.80 -9.85
C LYS A 267 27.38 2.72 -10.02
N ALA A 268 26.21 3.08 -10.54
CA ALA A 268 25.15 2.13 -10.79
C ALA A 268 25.44 1.23 -12.00
N ILE A 269 25.87 1.77 -13.14
CA ILE A 269 26.06 1.04 -14.41
C ILE A 269 26.84 -0.29 -14.25
N PRO A 270 28.00 -0.36 -13.56
CA PRO A 270 28.75 -1.62 -13.38
C PRO A 270 28.02 -2.73 -12.61
N THR A 271 26.90 -2.40 -11.95
CA THR A 271 26.06 -3.37 -11.22
C THR A 271 24.99 -4.03 -12.09
N TRP A 272 24.84 -3.61 -13.36
CA TRP A 272 23.96 -4.20 -14.37
C TRP A 272 24.82 -4.83 -15.48
N LYS A 273 24.49 -6.05 -15.90
CA LYS A 273 25.42 -6.93 -16.63
C LYS A 273 24.72 -7.81 -17.67
N GLY A 274 25.23 -7.78 -18.91
CA GLY A 274 24.90 -8.77 -19.94
C GLY A 274 23.48 -8.72 -20.52
N GLY A 275 22.72 -7.65 -20.28
CA GLY A 275 21.34 -7.48 -20.76
C GLY A 275 21.03 -6.04 -21.13
N GLU A 276 19.92 -5.83 -21.86
CA GLU A 276 19.52 -4.53 -22.38
C GLU A 276 18.40 -3.90 -21.53
N TRP A 277 18.63 -3.78 -20.21
CA TRP A 277 17.60 -3.36 -19.23
C TRP A 277 16.88 -2.05 -19.63
N TRP A 278 17.60 -1.12 -20.26
CA TRP A 278 17.08 0.18 -20.71
C TRP A 278 16.05 0.09 -21.85
N LYS A 279 15.95 -1.05 -22.56
CA LYS A 279 14.89 -1.30 -23.55
C LYS A 279 13.56 -1.71 -22.92
N VAL A 280 13.59 -2.28 -21.70
CA VAL A 280 12.39 -2.56 -20.90
C VAL A 280 12.08 -1.39 -19.97
N GLY A 281 13.12 -0.80 -19.36
CA GLY A 281 13.05 0.39 -18.50
C GLY A 281 13.90 0.28 -17.23
N GLY A 282 14.19 -0.95 -16.78
CA GLY A 282 15.00 -1.24 -15.59
C GLY A 282 14.21 -1.24 -14.28
N GLY A 283 13.12 -0.48 -14.16
CA GLY A 283 12.30 -0.38 -12.94
C GLY A 283 12.78 0.71 -11.99
N GLY A 284 12.69 0.47 -10.68
CA GLY A 284 13.15 1.40 -9.64
C GLY A 284 12.18 2.52 -9.30
N THR A 285 10.94 2.45 -9.76
CA THR A 285 9.85 3.43 -9.58
C THR A 285 9.63 3.84 -8.12
N PRO A 286 9.90 5.11 -7.72
CA PRO A 286 9.65 5.59 -6.36
C PRO A 286 8.18 6.03 -6.23
N TRP A 287 7.28 5.09 -5.92
CA TRP A 287 5.84 5.29 -6.09
C TRP A 287 5.04 5.64 -4.81
N ASP A 288 5.65 5.68 -3.63
CA ASP A 288 4.96 6.02 -2.36
C ASP A 288 5.83 6.81 -1.34
N SER A 289 6.72 6.15 -0.58
CA SER A 289 7.34 6.78 0.58
C SER A 289 8.45 7.79 0.26
N MET A 290 8.31 8.99 0.84
CA MET A 290 9.27 10.10 0.84
C MET A 290 9.20 10.77 2.21
N VAL A 291 10.32 10.83 2.95
CA VAL A 291 10.36 11.27 4.36
C VAL A 291 11.53 12.25 4.57
N PHE A 292 11.44 13.19 5.51
CA PHE A 292 12.37 14.32 5.59
C PHE A 292 12.90 14.59 7.01
N ASP A 293 14.22 14.77 7.15
CA ASP A 293 14.82 15.37 8.35
C ASP A 293 15.22 16.83 8.07
N PRO A 294 14.49 17.83 8.63
CA PRO A 294 14.82 19.25 8.47
C PRO A 294 16.09 19.68 9.21
N LYS A 295 16.55 18.93 10.21
CA LYS A 295 17.79 19.22 10.96
C LYS A 295 19.03 18.76 10.20
N LEU A 296 18.91 17.71 9.39
CA LEU A 296 19.96 17.20 8.50
C LEU A 296 19.85 17.76 7.06
N ASN A 297 18.76 18.47 6.76
CA ASN A 297 18.31 18.82 5.40
C ASN A 297 18.42 17.60 4.45
N THR A 298 17.88 16.46 4.85
CA THR A 298 17.97 15.20 4.10
C THR A 298 16.60 14.63 3.82
N LEU A 299 16.33 14.40 2.53
CA LEU A 299 15.18 13.66 2.02
C LEU A 299 15.56 12.18 1.92
N TYR A 300 14.68 11.28 2.34
CA TYR A 300 14.82 9.84 2.20
C TYR A 300 13.73 9.32 1.26
N VAL A 301 14.11 8.48 0.30
CA VAL A 301 13.24 8.02 -0.79
C VAL A 301 13.33 6.50 -0.89
N GLY A 302 12.18 5.84 -0.90
CA GLY A 302 12.09 4.41 -1.19
C GLY A 302 12.04 4.13 -2.69
N THR A 303 12.84 3.18 -3.19
CA THR A 303 12.88 2.84 -4.63
C THR A 303 12.19 1.52 -4.97
N GLY A 304 11.71 1.42 -6.21
CA GLY A 304 10.93 0.29 -6.68
C GLY A 304 11.73 -0.98 -6.98
N ASN A 305 10.96 -2.00 -7.32
CA ASN A 305 11.33 -3.28 -7.91
C ASN A 305 11.95 -3.15 -9.31
N GLY A 306 12.63 -4.19 -9.77
CA GLY A 306 13.22 -4.27 -11.10
C GLY A 306 12.21 -4.51 -12.22
N SER A 307 12.52 -4.04 -13.43
CA SER A 307 11.73 -4.28 -14.64
C SER A 307 12.58 -4.84 -15.79
N PRO A 308 12.33 -6.07 -16.27
CA PRO A 308 11.37 -7.05 -15.73
C PRO A 308 11.75 -7.47 -14.30
N TRP A 309 10.80 -7.98 -13.52
CA TRP A 309 11.05 -8.43 -12.14
C TRP A 309 12.18 -9.47 -12.10
N THR A 310 12.21 -10.40 -13.05
CA THR A 310 13.20 -11.47 -13.09
C THR A 310 14.62 -10.98 -13.43
N ARG A 311 15.54 -11.09 -12.46
CA ARG A 311 16.97 -10.73 -12.55
C ARG A 311 17.65 -11.40 -13.74
N TYR A 312 17.39 -12.69 -13.97
CA TYR A 312 17.98 -13.45 -15.08
C TYR A 312 17.69 -12.86 -16.47
N ILE A 313 16.55 -12.16 -16.65
CA ILE A 313 16.20 -11.48 -17.90
C ILE A 313 16.73 -10.04 -17.90
N ARG A 314 16.54 -9.32 -16.79
CA ARG A 314 16.91 -7.91 -16.66
C ARG A 314 18.41 -7.66 -16.70
N SER A 315 19.18 -8.55 -16.06
CA SER A 315 20.63 -8.52 -15.95
C SER A 315 21.17 -9.96 -15.90
N PRO A 316 21.28 -10.65 -17.05
CA PRO A 316 21.71 -12.05 -17.14
C PRO A 316 23.10 -12.33 -16.52
N GLY A 317 23.99 -11.34 -16.49
CA GLY A 317 25.29 -11.43 -15.80
C GLY A 317 25.22 -11.20 -14.29
N GLY A 318 24.02 -11.19 -13.70
CA GLY A 318 23.77 -10.92 -12.28
C GLY A 318 24.06 -9.47 -11.91
N GLY A 319 24.47 -9.26 -10.66
CA GLY A 319 24.77 -7.94 -10.11
C GLY A 319 23.61 -7.28 -9.36
N ASP A 320 23.98 -6.25 -8.58
CA ASP A 320 23.11 -5.60 -7.60
C ASP A 320 21.99 -4.75 -8.22
N ASN A 321 22.13 -4.38 -9.50
CA ASN A 321 21.17 -3.57 -10.25
C ASN A 321 20.76 -2.29 -9.48
N LEU A 322 21.73 -1.44 -9.12
CA LEU A 322 21.49 -0.21 -8.37
C LEU A 322 20.65 0.81 -9.16
N TYR A 323 19.76 1.58 -8.56
CA TYR A 323 19.34 1.62 -7.15
C TYR A 323 17.94 1.00 -6.97
N LEU A 324 17.74 -0.23 -7.45
CA LEU A 324 16.52 -1.01 -7.14
C LEU A 324 16.46 -1.36 -5.65
N SER A 325 15.25 -1.52 -5.10
CA SER A 325 15.02 -2.02 -3.73
C SER A 325 15.96 -1.39 -2.69
N SER A 326 15.99 -0.05 -2.66
CA SER A 326 16.89 0.76 -1.85
C SER A 326 16.16 1.88 -1.11
N ILE A 327 16.69 2.27 0.03
CA ILE A 327 16.49 3.60 0.60
C ILE A 327 17.61 4.50 0.08
N VAL A 328 17.25 5.63 -0.52
CA VAL A 328 18.20 6.62 -1.06
C VAL A 328 18.04 7.94 -0.31
N ALA A 329 19.14 8.44 0.26
CA ALA A 329 19.19 9.74 0.92
C ALA A 329 19.67 10.82 -0.05
N LEU A 330 18.83 11.83 -0.26
CA LEU A 330 19.06 12.95 -1.18
C LEU A 330 19.18 14.28 -0.42
N ASP A 331 19.95 15.20 -0.99
CA ASP A 331 19.80 16.63 -0.72
C ASP A 331 18.54 17.18 -1.42
N PRO A 332 17.60 17.83 -0.69
CA PRO A 332 16.31 18.27 -1.25
C PRO A 332 16.45 19.51 -2.17
N GLU A 333 17.54 20.26 -2.09
CA GLU A 333 17.76 21.46 -2.90
C GLU A 333 18.25 21.10 -4.31
N THR A 334 19.06 20.04 -4.42
CA THR A 334 19.80 19.67 -5.64
C THR A 334 19.46 18.28 -6.20
N GLY A 335 18.79 17.42 -5.43
CA GLY A 335 18.49 16.03 -5.82
C GLY A 335 19.72 15.11 -5.83
N ARG A 336 20.85 15.55 -5.27
CA ARG A 336 22.10 14.78 -5.24
C ARG A 336 22.15 13.82 -4.06
N MET A 337 22.69 12.62 -4.27
CA MET A 337 22.69 11.56 -3.25
C MET A 337 23.77 11.78 -2.19
N LYS A 338 23.38 11.67 -0.92
CA LYS A 338 24.28 11.65 0.24
C LYS A 338 24.77 10.22 0.52
N TRP A 339 23.83 9.28 0.61
CA TRP A 339 24.08 7.84 0.79
C TRP A 339 22.90 7.01 0.22
N TYR A 340 23.09 5.69 0.11
CA TYR A 340 22.00 4.74 -0.12
C TYR A 340 22.24 3.46 0.70
N TYR A 341 21.17 2.73 1.02
CA TYR A 341 21.22 1.36 1.53
C TYR A 341 20.30 0.49 0.67
N GLN A 342 20.77 -0.67 0.21
CA GLN A 342 20.02 -1.56 -0.66
C GLN A 342 19.52 -2.79 0.12
N GLU A 343 18.20 -2.91 0.24
CA GLU A 343 17.53 -3.92 1.06
C GLU A 343 17.39 -5.26 0.31
N THR A 344 17.19 -5.22 -1.01
CA THR A 344 17.20 -6.41 -1.88
C THR A 344 18.14 -6.23 -3.08
N PRO A 345 19.46 -6.45 -2.90
CA PRO A 345 20.42 -6.44 -4.01
C PRO A 345 20.04 -7.38 -5.14
N GLY A 346 19.89 -6.83 -6.34
CA GLY A 346 19.47 -7.58 -7.51
C GLY A 346 18.06 -8.19 -7.36
N ASP A 347 17.08 -7.43 -6.87
CA ASP A 347 15.66 -7.84 -6.75
C ASP A 347 15.18 -8.75 -7.90
N ASN A 348 14.50 -9.82 -7.51
CA ASN A 348 14.07 -10.90 -8.40
C ASN A 348 12.61 -11.32 -8.15
N TRP A 349 11.87 -10.62 -7.27
CA TRP A 349 10.58 -11.09 -6.73
C TRP A 349 9.50 -10.00 -6.61
N ASP A 350 9.72 -8.81 -7.19
CA ASP A 350 8.95 -7.60 -6.90
C ASP A 350 9.04 -7.21 -5.41
N TYR A 351 10.27 -7.11 -4.91
CA TYR A 351 10.55 -6.52 -3.60
C TYR A 351 10.92 -5.04 -3.75
N THR A 352 9.91 -4.18 -3.73
CA THR A 352 10.07 -2.74 -3.57
C THR A 352 10.65 -2.39 -2.19
N SER A 353 11.29 -1.22 -2.11
CA SER A 353 11.62 -0.50 -0.87
C SER A 353 10.83 0.81 -0.75
N THR A 354 9.68 0.90 -1.42
CA THR A 354 8.81 2.09 -1.47
C THR A 354 7.86 2.22 -0.27
N GLN A 355 7.87 1.25 0.64
CA GLN A 355 6.97 1.16 1.77
C GLN A 355 7.16 2.36 2.73
N PRO A 356 6.13 2.75 3.51
CA PRO A 356 6.24 3.87 4.44
C PRO A 356 7.34 3.67 5.48
N MET A 357 8.47 4.35 5.29
CA MET A 357 9.52 4.50 6.31
C MET A 357 9.16 5.61 7.31
N MET A 358 9.85 5.67 8.44
CA MET A 358 9.66 6.72 9.46
C MET A 358 10.97 7.06 10.16
N LEU A 359 11.07 8.27 10.71
CA LEU A 359 12.27 8.74 11.43
C LEU A 359 12.01 8.77 12.94
N VAL A 360 12.94 8.25 13.73
CA VAL A 360 12.89 8.30 15.20
C VAL A 360 14.25 8.63 15.80
N ASP A 361 14.29 9.30 16.95
CA ASP A 361 15.51 9.49 17.73
C ASP A 361 15.41 8.59 18.98
N LEU A 362 16.23 7.54 19.05
CA LEU A 362 16.12 6.48 20.08
C LEU A 362 17.48 6.09 20.67
N PRO A 363 17.52 5.58 21.92
CA PRO A 363 18.71 5.00 22.50
C PRO A 363 19.04 3.65 21.85
N TRP A 364 20.12 3.60 21.09
CA TRP A 364 20.73 2.39 20.53
C TRP A 364 22.08 2.13 21.21
N GLU A 365 22.28 0.93 21.78
CA GLU A 365 23.51 0.57 22.51
C GLU A 365 23.97 1.61 23.56
N GLY A 366 22.99 2.24 24.23
CA GLY A 366 23.23 3.28 25.25
C GLY A 366 23.55 4.68 24.72
N LYS A 367 23.56 4.90 23.40
CA LYS A 367 23.73 6.21 22.76
C LYS A 367 22.44 6.63 22.07
N GLN A 368 22.08 7.91 22.13
CA GLN A 368 21.01 8.42 21.26
C GLN A 368 21.48 8.37 19.81
N ARG A 369 20.70 7.71 18.94
CA ARG A 369 20.93 7.61 17.50
C ARG A 369 19.74 8.18 16.73
N LYS A 370 20.03 8.69 15.53
CA LYS A 370 19.02 9.17 14.58
C LYS A 370 18.72 8.06 13.60
N LEU A 371 17.53 7.48 13.72
CA LEU A 371 17.17 6.26 13.01
C LEU A 371 16.17 6.51 11.89
N ILE A 372 16.23 5.65 10.87
CA ILE A 372 15.11 5.25 10.02
C ILE A 372 14.63 3.88 10.49
N LEU A 373 13.31 3.72 10.60
CA LEU A 373 12.66 2.41 10.70
C LEU A 373 11.92 2.12 9.40
N HIS A 374 12.10 0.93 8.83
CA HIS A 374 11.47 0.56 7.56
C HIS A 374 11.17 -0.95 7.48
N ALA A 375 10.08 -1.31 6.82
CA ALA A 375 9.59 -2.69 6.68
C ALA A 375 9.19 -2.96 5.20
N PRO A 376 10.15 -3.09 4.27
CA PRO A 376 9.87 -3.31 2.85
C PRO A 376 9.13 -4.63 2.58
N LYS A 377 8.67 -4.80 1.33
CA LYS A 377 8.02 -6.05 0.86
C LYS A 377 8.79 -7.33 1.20
N ASN A 378 10.13 -7.28 1.28
CA ASN A 378 10.98 -8.46 1.42
C ASN A 378 10.88 -9.19 2.78
N GLY A 379 10.19 -8.61 3.78
CA GLY A 379 9.86 -9.26 5.05
C GLY A 379 10.88 -9.08 6.18
N PHE A 380 11.96 -8.32 5.97
CA PHE A 380 12.87 -7.86 7.03
C PHE A 380 12.51 -6.46 7.51
N PHE A 381 12.59 -6.22 8.82
CA PHE A 381 12.43 -4.91 9.45
C PHE A 381 13.83 -4.34 9.66
N TYR A 382 14.11 -3.21 9.02
CA TYR A 382 15.41 -2.55 9.02
C TYR A 382 15.44 -1.38 9.99
N VAL A 383 16.56 -1.25 10.70
CA VAL A 383 16.93 -0.08 11.47
C VAL A 383 18.25 0.45 10.92
N LEU A 384 18.22 1.65 10.34
CA LEU A 384 19.38 2.33 9.80
C LEU A 384 19.67 3.59 10.60
N ASP A 385 20.94 3.97 10.73
CA ASP A 385 21.30 5.36 11.08
C ASP A 385 21.04 6.27 9.87
N ARG A 386 20.28 7.34 10.06
CA ARG A 386 19.83 8.22 8.97
C ARG A 386 20.79 9.35 8.61
N GLU A 387 21.83 9.58 9.40
CA GLU A 387 22.91 10.50 9.02
C GLU A 387 23.85 9.81 8.01
N THR A 388 24.09 8.51 8.19
CA THR A 388 25.15 7.76 7.49
C THR A 388 24.69 6.67 6.53
N GLY A 389 23.48 6.10 6.73
CA GLY A 389 23.04 4.88 6.06
C GLY A 389 23.58 3.58 6.68
N GLU A 390 24.20 3.64 7.86
CA GLU A 390 24.71 2.46 8.59
C GLU A 390 23.56 1.52 8.99
N LEU A 391 23.66 0.24 8.61
CA LEU A 391 22.75 -0.81 9.06
C LEU A 391 23.02 -1.17 10.52
N LEU A 392 22.05 -0.95 11.40
CA LEU A 392 22.13 -1.27 12.83
C LEU A 392 21.41 -2.58 13.18
N SER A 393 20.30 -2.89 12.50
CA SER A 393 19.59 -4.16 12.64
C SER A 393 18.76 -4.50 11.40
N ALA A 394 18.65 -5.78 11.08
CA ALA A 394 17.62 -6.32 10.20
C ALA A 394 17.12 -7.68 10.74
N LYS A 395 15.81 -7.82 10.94
CA LYS A 395 15.17 -9.04 11.48
C LYS A 395 13.87 -9.37 10.73
N PRO A 396 13.53 -10.65 10.50
CA PRO A 396 12.27 -11.00 9.82
C PRO A 396 11.05 -10.66 10.70
N PHE A 397 10.03 -10.03 10.11
CA PHE A 397 8.75 -9.70 10.78
C PHE A 397 7.55 -10.55 10.28
N VAL A 398 7.77 -11.38 9.26
CA VAL A 398 6.85 -12.34 8.62
C VAL A 398 7.63 -13.62 8.29
N SER A 399 6.96 -14.61 7.70
CA SER A 399 7.65 -15.76 7.10
C SER A 399 8.54 -15.29 5.94
N VAL A 400 9.80 -15.71 5.95
CA VAL A 400 10.78 -15.41 4.90
C VAL A 400 11.42 -16.72 4.43
N THR A 401 11.39 -16.98 3.13
CA THR A 401 12.07 -18.14 2.52
C THR A 401 13.10 -17.76 1.45
N TRP A 402 13.15 -16.50 1.00
CA TRP A 402 14.11 -16.07 -0.03
C TRP A 402 15.53 -15.82 0.49
N ALA A 403 15.68 -15.48 1.77
CA ALA A 403 16.97 -15.29 2.43
C ALA A 403 16.91 -15.81 3.86
N SER A 404 18.03 -16.34 4.36
CA SER A 404 18.12 -16.89 5.71
C SER A 404 18.26 -15.82 6.80
N HIS A 405 18.97 -14.75 6.48
CA HIS A 405 19.21 -13.57 7.32
C HIS A 405 19.84 -12.46 6.47
N ILE A 406 19.98 -11.27 7.05
CA ILE A 406 20.93 -10.25 6.58
C ILE A 406 22.25 -10.47 7.34
N ASP A 407 23.37 -10.61 6.63
CA ASP A 407 24.70 -10.63 7.23
C ASP A 407 25.10 -9.22 7.66
N MET A 408 25.14 -8.98 8.97
CA MET A 408 25.48 -7.69 9.56
C MET A 408 26.92 -7.22 9.27
N LYS A 409 27.82 -8.08 8.77
CA LYS A 409 29.18 -7.67 8.36
C LYS A 409 29.24 -7.04 6.98
N THR A 410 28.35 -7.47 6.07
CA THR A 410 28.29 -6.97 4.69
C THR A 410 27.07 -6.07 4.44
N GLY A 411 26.08 -6.11 5.32
CA GLY A 411 24.80 -5.44 5.18
C GLY A 411 23.85 -6.10 4.17
N ARG A 412 24.11 -7.35 3.76
CA ARG A 412 23.45 -7.99 2.60
C ARG A 412 22.64 -9.24 2.96
N PRO A 413 21.55 -9.55 2.24
CA PRO A 413 20.81 -10.79 2.42
C PRO A 413 21.64 -12.00 1.99
N VAL A 414 21.53 -13.09 2.75
CA VAL A 414 22.06 -14.41 2.39
C VAL A 414 20.94 -15.20 1.71
N GLU A 415 20.82 -15.03 0.39
CA GLU A 415 19.83 -15.70 -0.48
C GLU A 415 19.82 -17.23 -0.27
N LEU A 416 18.64 -17.84 -0.29
CA LEU A 416 18.43 -19.27 -0.14
C LEU A 416 18.18 -19.97 -1.49
N PRO A 417 18.68 -21.21 -1.71
CA PRO A 417 18.47 -21.93 -2.98
C PRO A 417 17.00 -22.18 -3.37
N VAL A 418 16.05 -22.09 -2.41
CA VAL A 418 14.62 -22.25 -2.67
C VAL A 418 13.99 -21.07 -3.43
N SER A 419 14.64 -19.91 -3.46
CA SER A 419 14.17 -18.75 -4.25
C SER A 419 14.79 -18.62 -5.65
N ASP A 420 15.71 -19.52 -6.04
CA ASP A 420 16.20 -19.62 -7.41
C ASP A 420 15.16 -20.36 -8.28
N TYR A 421 14.48 -19.60 -9.14
CA TYR A 421 13.49 -20.10 -10.10
C TYR A 421 13.99 -20.12 -11.55
N GLU A 422 15.31 -20.10 -11.78
CA GLU A 422 15.92 -20.17 -13.12
C GLU A 422 15.44 -21.41 -13.88
N LYS A 423 15.50 -22.55 -13.20
CA LYS A 423 15.32 -23.88 -13.79
C LYS A 423 13.89 -24.42 -13.59
N GLN A 424 13.32 -24.23 -12.40
CA GLN A 424 12.04 -24.80 -11.99
C GLN A 424 11.13 -23.72 -11.36
N THR A 425 9.82 -23.99 -11.29
CA THR A 425 8.89 -23.16 -10.54
C THR A 425 9.20 -23.24 -9.04
N GLN A 426 9.22 -22.10 -8.35
CA GLN A 426 9.42 -22.02 -6.90
C GLN A 426 8.24 -21.34 -6.20
N PHE A 427 8.05 -21.69 -4.92
CA PHE A 427 7.18 -21.00 -3.98
C PHE A 427 8.03 -20.16 -3.02
N VAL A 428 7.84 -18.85 -3.01
CA VAL A 428 8.66 -17.91 -2.23
C VAL A 428 7.79 -17.07 -1.30
N LEU A 429 8.29 -16.83 -0.09
CA LEU A 429 7.72 -15.93 0.91
C LEU A 429 8.73 -14.82 1.26
N PRO A 430 8.29 -13.55 1.30
CA PRO A 430 6.98 -13.06 0.84
C PRO A 430 6.75 -13.20 -0.68
N SER A 431 5.54 -12.86 -1.13
CA SER A 431 5.22 -12.70 -2.56
C SER A 431 5.48 -11.27 -3.06
N ALA A 432 5.18 -11.00 -4.33
CA ALA A 432 5.07 -9.65 -4.90
C ALA A 432 4.12 -8.72 -4.13
N ASN A 433 3.15 -9.26 -3.37
CA ASN A 433 2.32 -8.47 -2.44
C ASN A 433 3.10 -7.99 -1.20
N GLY A 434 4.25 -8.59 -0.90
CA GLY A 434 5.14 -8.27 0.22
C GLY A 434 4.64 -8.75 1.58
N GLY A 435 5.56 -8.82 2.54
CA GLY A 435 5.25 -9.02 3.97
C GLY A 435 4.56 -7.81 4.59
N HIS A 436 4.90 -6.62 4.07
CA HIS A 436 4.23 -5.34 4.24
C HIS A 436 4.15 -4.67 2.85
N ASN A 437 3.25 -3.71 2.70
CA ASN A 437 3.03 -2.97 1.44
C ASN A 437 2.74 -1.50 1.79
N TRP A 438 2.14 -0.72 0.89
CA TRP A 438 1.93 0.72 1.08
C TRP A 438 1.07 1.12 2.29
N HIS A 439 0.26 0.19 2.85
CA HIS A 439 -0.62 0.40 4.00
C HIS A 439 0.17 0.96 5.22
N PRO A 440 0.10 2.26 5.58
CA PRO A 440 1.13 2.83 6.45
C PRO A 440 1.18 2.27 7.87
N MET A 441 2.40 2.00 8.34
CA MET A 441 2.70 1.73 9.76
C MET A 441 2.77 3.03 10.59
N ALA A 442 2.70 2.90 11.92
CA ALA A 442 2.78 4.02 12.86
C ALA A 442 3.61 3.66 14.10
N TYR A 443 4.35 4.62 14.65
CA TYR A 443 5.14 4.47 15.88
C TYR A 443 4.50 5.25 17.04
N ASN A 444 4.61 4.74 18.27
CA ASN A 444 4.16 5.46 19.46
C ASN A 444 5.33 5.67 20.44
N PRO A 445 5.75 6.93 20.71
CA PRO A 445 6.86 7.22 21.63
C PRO A 445 6.56 6.91 23.10
N GLN A 446 5.31 6.67 23.49
CA GLN A 446 4.94 6.27 24.86
C GLN A 446 5.18 4.77 25.12
N THR A 447 4.98 3.93 24.10
CA THR A 447 5.16 2.47 24.20
C THR A 447 6.52 2.02 23.67
N GLY A 448 7.14 2.80 22.79
CA GLY A 448 8.35 2.44 22.06
C GLY A 448 8.11 1.46 20.90
N LEU A 449 6.85 1.20 20.52
CA LEU A 449 6.46 0.17 19.55
C LEU A 449 6.06 0.77 18.20
N VAL A 450 6.31 -0.01 17.15
CA VAL A 450 5.81 0.23 15.78
C VAL A 450 4.66 -0.73 15.50
N TYR A 451 3.51 -0.19 15.08
CA TYR A 451 2.33 -0.94 14.70
C TYR A 451 2.33 -1.14 13.20
N LEU A 452 2.42 -2.41 12.78
CA LEU A 452 2.73 -2.82 11.42
C LEU A 452 1.60 -3.71 10.87
N PRO A 453 0.87 -3.27 9.83
CA PRO A 453 0.05 -4.14 9.00
C PRO A 453 0.95 -5.14 8.26
N THR A 454 0.84 -6.43 8.55
CA THR A 454 1.65 -7.49 7.92
C THR A 454 0.78 -8.59 7.32
N GLN A 455 1.39 -9.39 6.46
CA GLN A 455 0.72 -10.51 5.81
C GLN A 455 1.68 -11.61 5.39
N ASP A 456 1.18 -12.84 5.38
CA ASP A 456 1.87 -14.01 4.85
C ASP A 456 1.07 -14.49 3.63
N ILE A 457 1.60 -14.19 2.43
CA ILE A 457 1.04 -14.56 1.12
C ILE A 457 2.15 -15.17 0.28
N ALA A 458 2.04 -16.45 -0.09
CA ALA A 458 3.04 -17.15 -0.89
C ALA A 458 3.00 -16.74 -2.37
N GLY A 459 4.16 -16.52 -2.97
CA GLY A 459 4.33 -16.16 -4.38
C GLY A 459 4.81 -17.34 -5.21
N ILE A 460 4.40 -17.40 -6.47
CA ILE A 460 4.77 -18.46 -7.43
C ILE A 460 5.58 -17.82 -8.54
N TYR A 461 6.83 -18.27 -8.70
CA TYR A 461 7.78 -17.71 -9.67
C TYR A 461 8.29 -18.82 -10.59
N SER A 462 8.24 -18.59 -11.91
CA SER A 462 8.81 -19.50 -12.91
C SER A 462 9.16 -18.75 -14.19
N LEU A 463 10.30 -19.10 -14.77
CA LEU A 463 10.70 -18.65 -16.10
C LEU A 463 10.07 -19.48 -17.22
N SER A 464 9.84 -18.86 -18.37
CA SER A 464 9.15 -19.49 -19.50
C SER A 464 9.99 -20.55 -20.21
N SER A 465 9.31 -21.44 -20.93
CA SER A 465 9.94 -22.46 -21.78
C SER A 465 10.80 -21.84 -22.89
N GLU A 466 10.33 -20.75 -23.50
CA GLU A 466 11.10 -19.95 -24.47
C GLU A 466 12.37 -19.37 -23.85
N TRP A 467 12.30 -18.80 -22.64
CA TRP A 467 13.50 -18.30 -21.96
C TRP A 467 14.49 -19.41 -21.61
N LYS A 468 14.00 -20.51 -21.02
CA LYS A 468 14.82 -21.65 -20.57
C LYS A 468 15.51 -22.40 -21.72
N LYS A 469 15.05 -22.24 -22.96
CA LYS A 469 15.61 -22.87 -24.16
C LYS A 469 16.45 -21.91 -25.01
N ASP A 470 15.92 -20.73 -25.29
CA ASP A 470 16.43 -19.81 -26.32
C ASP A 470 16.90 -18.45 -25.76
N HIS A 471 16.88 -18.27 -24.43
CA HIS A 471 17.17 -17.00 -23.72
C HIS A 471 16.43 -15.78 -24.29
N LYS A 472 15.22 -16.01 -24.82
CA LYS A 472 14.40 -15.00 -25.47
C LYS A 472 13.29 -14.52 -24.54
N PHE A 473 13.16 -13.20 -24.44
CA PHE A 473 12.06 -12.51 -23.77
C PHE A 473 11.42 -11.51 -24.73
N THR A 474 10.10 -11.52 -24.83
CA THR A 474 9.35 -10.66 -25.77
C THR A 474 8.56 -9.61 -24.98
N VAL A 475 8.98 -8.35 -25.08
CA VAL A 475 8.32 -7.22 -24.39
C VAL A 475 6.93 -6.97 -24.97
N LYS A 476 5.90 -7.09 -24.13
CA LYS A 476 4.52 -6.73 -24.45
C LYS A 476 4.35 -5.22 -24.29
N LYS A 477 4.30 -4.48 -25.40
CA LYS A 477 4.02 -3.03 -25.36
C LYS A 477 2.69 -2.75 -24.65
N ASN A 478 2.61 -1.66 -23.89
CA ASN A 478 1.39 -1.22 -23.20
C ASN A 478 0.78 -2.28 -22.25
N TRP A 479 1.61 -3.19 -21.70
CA TRP A 479 1.16 -4.26 -20.81
C TRP A 479 2.25 -4.74 -19.85
N TRP A 480 1.88 -5.66 -18.95
CA TRP A 480 2.76 -6.26 -17.95
C TRP A 480 3.88 -7.12 -18.58
N ASN A 481 5.10 -6.89 -18.07
CA ASN A 481 6.37 -7.50 -18.43
C ASN A 481 7.16 -7.99 -17.20
N PRO A 482 6.59 -8.78 -16.26
CA PRO A 482 7.30 -9.22 -15.05
C PRO A 482 8.45 -10.20 -15.34
N GLY A 483 8.45 -10.87 -16.50
CA GLY A 483 9.42 -11.94 -16.81
C GLY A 483 8.99 -13.34 -16.34
N LEU A 484 7.76 -13.48 -15.81
CA LEU A 484 7.20 -14.74 -15.32
C LEU A 484 6.31 -15.44 -16.36
N ASP A 485 6.23 -16.76 -16.25
CA ASP A 485 5.36 -17.62 -17.06
C ASP A 485 3.99 -17.84 -16.40
N TRP A 486 2.94 -17.34 -17.04
CA TRP A 486 1.56 -17.45 -16.56
C TRP A 486 0.95 -18.85 -16.72
N GLU A 487 1.45 -19.67 -17.66
CA GLU A 487 0.98 -21.04 -17.83
C GLU A 487 1.51 -21.93 -16.69
N ALA A 488 2.81 -21.82 -16.40
CA ALA A 488 3.44 -22.49 -15.26
C ALA A 488 2.86 -22.02 -13.90
N TYR A 489 2.46 -20.74 -13.80
CA TYR A 489 1.76 -20.20 -12.63
C TYR A 489 0.39 -20.86 -12.42
N ILE A 490 -0.43 -20.95 -13.46
CA ILE A 490 -1.74 -21.63 -13.41
C ILE A 490 -1.59 -23.11 -13.03
N ASP A 491 -0.61 -23.80 -13.60
CA ASP A 491 -0.47 -25.24 -13.39
C ASP A 491 0.13 -25.58 -12.02
N ALA A 492 1.00 -24.72 -11.49
CA ALA A 492 1.42 -24.81 -10.10
C ALA A 492 0.23 -24.64 -9.14
N ILE A 493 -0.68 -23.69 -9.40
CA ILE A 493 -1.93 -23.51 -8.62
C ILE A 493 -2.80 -24.77 -8.68
N LYS A 494 -2.94 -25.42 -9.85
CA LYS A 494 -3.75 -26.64 -10.01
C LYS A 494 -3.11 -27.90 -9.43
N ALA A 495 -1.79 -27.93 -9.29
CA ALA A 495 -1.06 -29.06 -8.71
C ALA A 495 -1.14 -29.09 -7.18
N LEU A 496 -1.53 -27.98 -6.54
CA LEU A 496 -1.77 -27.91 -5.11
C LEU A 496 -3.09 -28.62 -4.74
N PRO A 497 -3.12 -29.45 -3.67
CA PRO A 497 -4.36 -30.05 -3.19
C PRO A 497 -5.31 -29.01 -2.57
N GLU A 498 -4.75 -27.96 -1.98
CA GLU A 498 -5.42 -26.75 -1.51
C GLU A 498 -4.45 -25.57 -1.61
N MET A 499 -4.95 -24.36 -1.86
CA MET A 499 -4.12 -23.15 -1.85
C MET A 499 -3.66 -22.85 -0.41
N PRO A 500 -2.37 -22.54 -0.17
CA PRO A 500 -1.90 -22.09 1.13
C PRO A 500 -2.76 -20.93 1.65
N PRO A 501 -3.23 -20.98 2.92
CA PRO A 501 -4.01 -19.89 3.49
C PRO A 501 -3.16 -18.61 3.52
N SER A 502 -3.78 -17.49 3.19
CA SER A 502 -3.14 -16.17 3.22
C SER A 502 -3.62 -15.42 4.45
N HIS A 503 -2.70 -15.10 5.35
CA HIS A 503 -3.03 -14.51 6.65
C HIS A 503 -2.66 -13.02 6.69
N GLY A 504 -3.45 -12.23 7.40
CA GLY A 504 -3.10 -10.85 7.76
C GLY A 504 -2.89 -10.72 9.26
N TYR A 505 -2.03 -9.80 9.69
CA TYR A 505 -1.82 -9.51 11.10
C TYR A 505 -1.59 -8.03 11.36
N LEU A 506 -2.08 -7.52 12.48
CA LEU A 506 -1.52 -6.34 13.12
C LEU A 506 -0.43 -6.80 14.09
N LYS A 507 0.82 -6.40 13.87
CA LYS A 507 1.95 -6.70 14.78
C LYS A 507 2.42 -5.42 15.45
N ALA A 508 2.56 -5.44 16.77
CA ALA A 508 3.31 -4.42 17.49
C ALA A 508 4.76 -4.91 17.64
N TRP A 509 5.67 -4.18 17.02
CA TRP A 509 7.08 -4.52 16.89
C TRP A 509 7.93 -3.62 17.80
N ASP A 510 8.85 -4.21 18.56
CA ASP A 510 9.89 -3.50 19.30
C ASP A 510 11.09 -3.29 18.36
N PRO A 511 11.37 -2.05 17.90
CA PRO A 511 12.44 -1.81 16.92
C PRO A 511 13.84 -1.92 17.53
N ILE A 512 13.99 -1.86 18.86
CA ILE A 512 15.28 -1.95 19.55
C ILE A 512 15.69 -3.42 19.73
N LYS A 513 14.74 -4.29 20.10
CA LYS A 513 14.98 -5.74 20.23
C LYS A 513 14.85 -6.49 18.90
N GLY A 514 14.00 -6.00 18.00
CA GLY A 514 13.60 -6.71 16.78
C GLY A 514 12.71 -7.91 17.07
N GLU A 515 11.69 -7.72 17.93
CA GLU A 515 10.74 -8.76 18.34
C GLU A 515 9.28 -8.28 18.24
N VAL A 516 8.34 -9.21 18.04
CA VAL A 516 6.90 -8.93 18.14
C VAL A 516 6.50 -8.89 19.62
N LYS A 517 6.02 -7.74 20.09
CA LYS A 517 5.56 -7.53 21.47
C LYS A 517 4.15 -8.07 21.71
N TRP A 518 3.27 -7.88 20.73
CA TRP A 518 1.93 -8.50 20.63
C TRP A 518 1.50 -8.55 19.16
N GLN A 519 0.57 -9.45 18.82
CA GLN A 519 -0.04 -9.47 17.49
C GLN A 519 -1.52 -9.87 17.54
N VAL A 520 -2.27 -9.42 16.53
CA VAL A 520 -3.66 -9.80 16.28
C VAL A 520 -3.75 -10.35 14.86
N GLU A 521 -4.41 -11.49 14.68
CA GLU A 521 -4.61 -12.15 13.38
C GLU A 521 -5.95 -11.77 12.73
N TYR A 522 -5.95 -11.64 11.42
CA TYR A 522 -7.11 -11.36 10.57
C TYR A 522 -7.34 -12.49 9.55
N PRO A 523 -8.59 -12.91 9.28
CA PRO A 523 -8.92 -13.95 8.30
C PRO A 523 -8.59 -13.62 6.83
N ALA A 524 -8.03 -12.45 6.56
CA ALA A 524 -7.64 -11.97 5.24
C ALA A 524 -6.36 -11.12 5.36
N PRO A 525 -5.48 -11.13 4.33
CA PRO A 525 -4.33 -10.22 4.25
C PRO A 525 -4.75 -8.83 3.78
N LEU A 526 -3.78 -7.96 3.46
CA LEU A 526 -3.98 -6.66 2.81
C LEU A 526 -4.96 -5.72 3.54
N ASN A 527 -4.96 -5.79 4.89
CA ASN A 527 -5.65 -4.85 5.76
C ASN A 527 -4.96 -3.48 5.77
N GLY A 528 -5.73 -2.43 6.05
CA GLY A 528 -5.29 -1.05 5.87
C GLY A 528 -4.25 -0.54 6.84
N GLY A 529 -3.82 0.69 6.59
CA GLY A 529 -2.84 1.40 7.42
C GLY A 529 -3.35 1.71 8.83
N VAL A 530 -2.45 2.23 9.66
CA VAL A 530 -2.70 2.55 11.08
C VAL A 530 -2.39 4.00 11.44
N VAL A 531 -2.99 4.43 12.55
CA VAL A 531 -2.62 5.63 13.32
C VAL A 531 -2.60 5.25 14.80
N THR A 532 -1.73 5.88 15.58
CA THR A 532 -1.65 5.69 17.03
C THR A 532 -1.66 7.02 17.78
N THR A 533 -2.17 7.04 19.01
CA THR A 533 -2.42 8.29 19.74
C THR A 533 -1.86 8.26 21.16
N ALA A 534 -1.71 9.45 21.74
CA ALA A 534 -1.36 9.63 23.15
C ALA A 534 -2.43 9.13 24.15
N GLY A 535 -3.57 8.62 23.65
CA GLY A 535 -4.65 8.00 24.42
C GLY A 535 -4.50 6.49 24.64
N ASN A 536 -3.31 5.92 24.47
CA ASN A 536 -3.03 4.48 24.48
C ASN A 536 -3.81 3.67 23.43
N LEU A 537 -3.99 4.22 22.22
CA LEU A 537 -4.77 3.57 21.15
C LEU A 537 -4.00 3.41 19.84
N VAL A 538 -4.37 2.37 19.10
CA VAL A 538 -4.02 2.10 17.70
C VAL A 538 -5.31 1.82 16.93
N PHE A 539 -5.53 2.52 15.82
CA PHE A 539 -6.69 2.30 14.96
C PHE A 539 -6.27 1.66 13.64
N GLN A 540 -7.01 0.64 13.19
CA GLN A 540 -6.79 -0.01 11.89
C GLN A 540 -8.11 -0.34 11.20
N GLY A 541 -8.14 -0.21 9.88
CA GLY A 541 -9.21 -0.72 9.04
C GLY A 541 -8.90 -2.09 8.44
N THR A 542 -9.92 -2.93 8.24
CA THR A 542 -9.75 -4.33 7.81
C THR A 542 -10.44 -4.66 6.48
N ALA A 543 -9.98 -5.73 5.83
CA ALA A 543 -10.56 -6.29 4.60
C ALA A 543 -12.01 -6.78 4.78
N LEU A 544 -12.34 -7.24 5.99
CA LEU A 544 -13.69 -7.67 6.39
C LEU A 544 -14.65 -6.47 6.61
N GLY A 545 -14.17 -5.23 6.45
CA GLY A 545 -14.99 -4.03 6.54
C GLY A 545 -15.27 -3.56 7.97
N HIS A 546 -14.33 -3.80 8.89
CA HIS A 546 -14.37 -3.24 10.24
C HIS A 546 -13.28 -2.17 10.42
N LEU A 547 -13.62 -1.05 11.06
CA LEU A 547 -12.66 -0.15 11.70
C LEU A 547 -12.53 -0.54 13.17
N ILE A 548 -11.32 -0.79 13.64
CA ILE A 548 -11.07 -1.40 14.95
C ILE A 548 -10.07 -0.54 15.73
N ALA A 549 -10.29 -0.43 17.05
CA ALA A 549 -9.34 0.19 17.99
C ALA A 549 -8.77 -0.85 18.96
N TYR A 550 -7.45 -0.81 19.12
CA TYR A 550 -6.67 -1.65 20.03
C TYR A 550 -5.94 -0.80 21.07
N LYS A 551 -5.76 -1.33 22.29
CA LYS A 551 -4.80 -0.75 23.24
C LYS A 551 -3.38 -0.84 22.69
N ALA A 552 -2.64 0.27 22.74
CA ALA A 552 -1.32 0.35 22.12
C ALA A 552 -0.27 -0.50 22.86
N ASP A 553 -0.41 -0.67 24.17
CA ASP A 553 0.50 -1.46 25.01
C ASP A 553 0.24 -2.98 24.99
N THR A 554 -1.03 -3.42 24.86
CA THR A 554 -1.41 -4.85 24.98
C THR A 554 -1.95 -5.52 23.71
N GLY A 555 -2.47 -4.77 22.73
CA GLY A 555 -3.18 -5.34 21.58
C GLY A 555 -4.61 -5.80 21.90
N GLU A 556 -5.15 -5.46 23.07
CA GLU A 556 -6.55 -5.73 23.43
C GLU A 556 -7.51 -4.93 22.53
N LYS A 557 -8.43 -5.60 21.84
CA LYS A 557 -9.49 -4.94 21.06
C LYS A 557 -10.50 -4.28 22.01
N VAL A 558 -10.63 -2.97 21.93
CA VAL A 558 -11.47 -2.16 22.84
C VAL A 558 -12.66 -1.48 22.16
N TRP A 559 -12.66 -1.38 20.82
CA TRP A 559 -13.78 -0.87 20.02
C TRP A 559 -13.72 -1.43 18.60
N ASP A 560 -14.88 -1.62 17.99
CA ASP A 560 -15.07 -2.32 16.73
C ASP A 560 -16.33 -1.80 16.04
N GLN A 561 -16.19 -1.31 14.81
CA GLN A 561 -17.28 -0.74 14.02
C GLN A 561 -17.31 -1.40 12.63
N ASP A 562 -18.39 -2.12 12.34
CA ASP A 562 -18.72 -2.55 10.97
C ASP A 562 -19.03 -1.30 10.11
N VAL A 563 -18.28 -1.15 9.02
CA VAL A 563 -18.46 -0.10 8.00
C VAL A 563 -18.90 -0.65 6.65
N GLN A 564 -19.08 -1.97 6.54
CA GLN A 564 -19.65 -2.70 5.40
C GLN A 564 -18.89 -2.58 4.07
N THR A 565 -17.68 -2.00 4.06
CA THR A 565 -16.73 -2.14 2.95
C THR A 565 -15.29 -2.14 3.43
N GLY A 566 -14.40 -2.82 2.70
CA GLY A 566 -13.01 -3.03 3.11
C GLY A 566 -12.23 -1.72 3.20
N ILE A 567 -11.44 -1.55 4.25
CA ILE A 567 -10.60 -0.36 4.45
C ILE A 567 -9.15 -0.71 4.14
N VAL A 568 -8.50 0.12 3.31
CA VAL A 568 -7.06 0.06 3.01
C VAL A 568 -6.30 1.33 3.41
N ALA A 569 -6.93 2.51 3.31
CA ALA A 569 -6.35 3.77 3.77
C ALA A 569 -5.99 3.74 5.28
N PRO A 570 -4.94 4.49 5.70
CA PRO A 570 -4.71 4.76 7.12
C PRO A 570 -5.81 5.69 7.66
N PRO A 571 -6.28 5.50 8.91
CA PRO A 571 -7.03 6.53 9.59
C PRO A 571 -6.11 7.74 9.94
N ILE A 572 -6.73 8.88 10.24
CA ILE A 572 -6.07 10.06 10.82
C ILE A 572 -6.87 10.57 12.02
N THR A 573 -6.28 11.43 12.85
CA THR A 573 -7.01 12.13 13.92
C THR A 573 -6.59 13.59 14.02
N TYR A 574 -7.56 14.46 14.32
CA TYR A 574 -7.45 15.92 14.30
C TYR A 574 -8.41 16.53 15.32
N GLU A 575 -8.36 17.84 15.55
CA GLU A 575 -9.24 18.56 16.46
C GLU A 575 -9.87 19.79 15.77
N VAL A 576 -11.16 20.03 16.02
CA VAL A 576 -11.85 21.28 15.63
C VAL A 576 -12.70 21.76 16.81
N ASP A 577 -12.59 23.03 17.17
CA ASP A 577 -13.29 23.67 18.30
C ASP A 577 -13.15 22.92 19.64
N GLY A 578 -11.98 22.33 19.91
CA GLY A 578 -11.74 21.55 21.14
C GLY A 578 -12.35 20.15 21.13
N VAL A 579 -12.84 19.66 19.99
CA VAL A 579 -13.40 18.30 19.82
C VAL A 579 -12.47 17.47 18.94
N GLN A 580 -11.99 16.34 19.45
CA GLN A 580 -11.17 15.40 18.69
C GLN A 580 -12.03 14.53 17.78
N TYR A 581 -11.58 14.36 16.54
CA TYR A 581 -12.18 13.49 15.53
C TYR A 581 -11.19 12.42 15.06
N LEU A 582 -11.71 11.27 14.66
CA LEU A 582 -11.00 10.20 13.94
C LEU A 582 -11.63 10.07 12.55
N ALA A 583 -10.85 10.10 11.48
CA ALA A 583 -11.34 9.97 10.11
C ALA A 583 -10.66 8.84 9.34
N VAL A 584 -11.38 8.15 8.47
CA VAL A 584 -10.84 7.12 7.57
C VAL A 584 -11.61 7.06 6.25
N LEU A 585 -10.93 6.76 5.15
CA LEU A 585 -11.58 6.39 3.89
C LEU A 585 -11.81 4.87 3.85
N ALA A 586 -13.08 4.47 3.71
CA ALA A 586 -13.48 3.09 3.48
C ALA A 586 -13.79 2.88 1.99
N GLY A 587 -13.02 2.02 1.33
CA GLY A 587 -13.10 1.75 -0.11
C GLY A 587 -12.04 0.74 -0.52
N TRP A 588 -12.46 -0.50 -0.73
CA TRP A 588 -11.59 -1.65 -0.99
C TRP A 588 -10.94 -1.53 -2.37
N GLY A 589 -9.66 -1.88 -2.48
CA GLY A 589 -8.93 -1.75 -3.73
C GLY A 589 -7.42 -1.70 -3.54
N GLY A 590 -6.72 -1.04 -4.45
CA GLY A 590 -5.29 -1.26 -4.62
C GLY A 590 -5.03 -2.62 -5.26
N VAL A 591 -3.92 -3.28 -4.93
CA VAL A 591 -3.62 -4.66 -5.40
C VAL A 591 -4.68 -5.70 -4.99
N ASN A 592 -5.57 -5.36 -4.05
CA ASN A 592 -6.74 -6.18 -3.71
C ASN A 592 -7.70 -6.46 -4.87
N ILE A 593 -7.67 -5.71 -5.98
CA ILE A 593 -8.46 -6.06 -7.19
C ILE A 593 -8.00 -7.38 -7.84
N THR A 594 -6.79 -7.84 -7.52
CA THR A 594 -6.18 -9.09 -7.99
C THR A 594 -6.09 -10.13 -6.87
N SER A 595 -5.65 -9.71 -5.68
CA SER A 595 -5.25 -10.61 -4.58
C SER A 595 -6.16 -10.56 -3.34
N GLY A 596 -7.25 -9.78 -3.35
CA GLY A 596 -8.23 -9.79 -2.27
C GLY A 596 -9.03 -11.09 -2.22
N ASP A 597 -9.39 -11.57 -1.02
CA ASP A 597 -10.19 -12.79 -0.90
C ASP A 597 -11.70 -12.48 -1.03
N ALA A 598 -12.28 -12.88 -2.16
CA ALA A 598 -13.71 -12.75 -2.45
C ALA A 598 -14.63 -13.53 -1.48
N ARG A 599 -14.10 -14.47 -0.69
CA ARG A 599 -14.85 -15.28 0.28
C ARG A 599 -15.14 -14.54 1.59
N VAL A 600 -14.33 -13.52 1.93
CA VAL A 600 -14.35 -12.83 3.23
C VAL A 600 -14.32 -11.31 3.15
N SER A 601 -13.98 -10.71 1.99
CA SER A 601 -13.98 -9.25 1.83
C SER A 601 -15.39 -8.65 1.84
N ALA A 602 -15.56 -7.54 2.56
CA ALA A 602 -16.85 -6.83 2.61
C ALA A 602 -17.29 -6.29 1.24
N ALA A 603 -16.35 -5.95 0.36
CA ALA A 603 -16.64 -5.46 -0.99
C ALA A 603 -17.30 -6.51 -1.90
N ALA A 604 -16.91 -7.79 -1.78
CA ALA A 604 -17.60 -8.89 -2.44
C ALA A 604 -19.01 -9.08 -1.87
N LYS A 605 -19.15 -8.97 -0.53
CA LYS A 605 -20.40 -9.22 0.21
C LYS A 605 -21.46 -8.13 0.03
N TYR A 606 -21.16 -6.88 0.36
CA TYR A 606 -22.12 -5.76 0.38
C TYR A 606 -21.93 -4.77 -0.78
N GLY A 607 -20.70 -4.68 -1.30
CA GLY A 607 -20.33 -3.72 -2.35
C GLY A 607 -19.26 -2.75 -1.90
N ASN A 608 -18.83 -1.91 -2.84
CA ASN A 608 -17.64 -1.08 -2.67
C ASN A 608 -17.91 0.43 -2.81
N ALA A 609 -19.12 0.90 -2.49
CA ALA A 609 -19.43 2.33 -2.51
C ALA A 609 -18.56 3.06 -1.48
N GLY A 610 -17.59 3.84 -1.97
CA GLY A 610 -16.56 4.44 -1.13
C GLY A 610 -17.11 5.57 -0.25
N LYS A 611 -16.68 5.61 1.02
CA LYS A 611 -17.10 6.62 1.99
C LYS A 611 -15.91 7.17 2.76
N LEU A 612 -15.92 8.47 3.05
CA LEU A 612 -15.18 9.04 4.16
C LEU A 612 -16.04 8.94 5.42
N LEU A 613 -15.49 8.37 6.48
CA LEU A 613 -16.17 8.12 7.75
C LEU A 613 -15.45 8.84 8.88
N VAL A 614 -16.17 9.65 9.65
CA VAL A 614 -15.59 10.48 10.71
C VAL A 614 -16.32 10.29 12.03
N TYR A 615 -15.57 10.02 13.09
CA TYR A 615 -16.04 9.60 14.41
C TYR A 615 -15.59 10.59 15.49
N LYS A 616 -16.36 10.68 16.59
CA LYS A 616 -16.00 11.42 17.82
C LYS A 616 -16.63 10.78 19.06
N ILE A 617 -16.18 11.19 20.25
CA ILE A 617 -16.87 10.86 21.50
C ILE A 617 -18.29 11.46 21.48
N GLY A 618 -19.31 10.62 21.67
CA GLY A 618 -20.71 11.03 21.57
C GLY A 618 -21.20 11.33 20.14
N GLY A 619 -20.59 10.73 19.11
CA GLY A 619 -21.17 10.68 17.77
C GLY A 619 -22.41 9.76 17.73
N THR A 620 -23.47 10.19 17.06
CA THR A 620 -24.79 9.52 17.06
C THR A 620 -25.36 9.27 15.67
N MET A 621 -24.57 9.42 14.60
CA MET A 621 -25.01 9.07 13.25
C MET A 621 -24.94 7.53 13.09
N GLU A 622 -25.96 6.93 12.49
CA GLU A 622 -25.94 5.51 12.15
C GLU A 622 -25.50 5.31 10.68
N LEU A 623 -24.71 4.26 10.42
CA LEU A 623 -24.47 3.81 9.05
C LEU A 623 -25.67 2.98 8.55
N PRO A 624 -26.27 3.33 7.39
CA PRO A 624 -27.33 2.51 6.81
C PRO A 624 -26.85 1.08 6.56
N LYS A 625 -27.65 0.09 6.99
CA LYS A 625 -27.34 -1.32 6.77
C LYS A 625 -27.55 -1.69 5.30
N LEU A 626 -26.52 -2.26 4.69
CA LEU A 626 -26.51 -2.71 3.29
C LEU A 626 -27.06 -4.13 3.20
N ALA A 627 -27.78 -4.41 2.12
CA ALA A 627 -28.15 -5.78 1.77
C ALA A 627 -26.94 -6.55 1.24
N GLU A 628 -26.91 -7.86 1.44
CA GLU A 628 -25.92 -8.72 0.79
C GLU A 628 -26.18 -8.74 -0.73
N ARG A 629 -25.13 -8.52 -1.52
CA ARG A 629 -25.19 -8.57 -2.99
C ARG A 629 -25.49 -10.00 -3.42
N ASP A 630 -26.39 -10.16 -4.40
CA ASP A 630 -26.60 -11.46 -5.03
C ASP A 630 -25.27 -12.00 -5.60
N GLN A 631 -24.86 -13.15 -5.07
CA GLN A 631 -23.66 -13.86 -5.48
C GLN A 631 -23.96 -14.91 -6.56
N SER A 632 -25.22 -15.06 -6.98
CA SER A 632 -25.61 -16.04 -7.98
C SER A 632 -24.86 -15.85 -9.29
N ILE A 633 -24.55 -16.98 -9.94
CA ILE A 633 -24.03 -16.99 -11.31
C ILE A 633 -25.24 -17.19 -12.22
N PRO A 634 -25.49 -16.32 -13.22
CA PRO A 634 -26.66 -16.40 -14.10
C PRO A 634 -26.65 -17.67 -14.95
N ALA A 635 -27.72 -17.92 -15.72
CA ALA A 635 -27.70 -19.00 -16.70
C ALA A 635 -26.69 -18.67 -17.82
N TRP A 636 -25.85 -19.64 -18.16
CA TRP A 636 -24.92 -19.58 -19.28
C TRP A 636 -25.29 -20.63 -20.33
N PRO A 637 -25.04 -20.38 -21.64
CA PRO A 637 -25.18 -21.39 -22.68
C PRO A 637 -24.27 -22.61 -22.41
N PRO A 638 -24.57 -23.79 -23.00
CA PRO A 638 -23.67 -24.94 -22.96
C PRO A 638 -22.29 -24.62 -23.55
N LEU A 639 -21.23 -25.14 -22.93
CA LEU A 639 -19.86 -25.02 -23.43
C LEU A 639 -19.65 -25.94 -24.65
N THR A 640 -19.41 -25.35 -25.81
CA THR A 640 -19.14 -26.07 -27.08
C THR A 640 -17.67 -26.06 -27.49
N ALA A 641 -16.85 -25.21 -26.87
CA ALA A 641 -15.42 -25.09 -27.14
C ALA A 641 -14.64 -26.36 -26.76
N SER A 642 -13.56 -26.64 -27.49
CA SER A 642 -12.68 -27.77 -27.18
C SER A 642 -11.91 -27.54 -25.88
N LYS A 643 -11.42 -28.62 -25.24
CA LYS A 643 -10.53 -28.53 -24.07
C LYS A 643 -9.29 -27.67 -24.35
N GLU A 644 -8.78 -27.73 -25.57
CA GLU A 644 -7.62 -26.95 -26.04
C GLU A 644 -7.95 -25.45 -26.15
N GLN A 645 -9.08 -25.10 -26.76
CA GLN A 645 -9.54 -23.71 -26.85
C GLN A 645 -9.78 -23.11 -25.46
N VAL A 646 -10.35 -23.89 -24.54
CA VAL A 646 -10.53 -23.50 -23.14
C VAL A 646 -9.19 -23.31 -22.43
N ARG A 647 -8.19 -24.18 -22.67
CA ARG A 647 -6.84 -24.04 -22.11
C ARG A 647 -6.14 -22.79 -22.64
N LYS A 648 -6.15 -22.57 -23.96
CA LYS A 648 -5.64 -21.32 -24.57
C LYS A 648 -6.29 -20.09 -23.93
N GLY A 649 -7.60 -20.14 -23.72
CA GLY A 649 -8.38 -19.09 -23.07
C GLY A 649 -8.01 -18.82 -21.61
N GLU A 650 -7.67 -19.87 -20.86
CA GLU A 650 -7.20 -19.78 -19.46
C GLU A 650 -5.85 -19.09 -19.35
N VAL A 651 -4.87 -19.48 -20.18
CA VAL A 651 -3.53 -18.88 -20.19
C VAL A 651 -3.59 -17.43 -20.66
N ALA A 652 -4.39 -17.14 -21.69
CA ALA A 652 -4.65 -15.78 -22.14
C ALA A 652 -5.35 -14.95 -21.04
N PHE A 653 -6.36 -15.50 -20.35
CA PHE A 653 -7.04 -14.85 -19.23
C PHE A 653 -6.06 -14.49 -18.09
N ALA A 654 -5.18 -15.41 -17.68
CA ALA A 654 -4.15 -15.10 -16.68
C ALA A 654 -3.18 -14.02 -17.18
N GLY A 655 -2.81 -14.07 -18.46
CA GLY A 655 -1.91 -13.12 -19.09
C GLY A 655 -2.45 -11.72 -19.34
N THR A 656 -3.78 -11.50 -19.40
CA THR A 656 -4.38 -10.17 -19.71
C THR A 656 -5.56 -9.73 -18.85
N CYS A 657 -6.31 -10.63 -18.20
CA CYS A 657 -7.59 -10.30 -17.54
C CYS A 657 -7.56 -10.49 -16.01
N MET A 658 -6.80 -11.46 -15.51
CA MET A 658 -6.69 -11.82 -14.09
C MET A 658 -6.29 -10.64 -13.18
N LEU A 659 -5.44 -9.76 -13.68
CA LEU A 659 -4.92 -8.58 -12.96
C LEU A 659 -5.98 -7.48 -12.71
N CYS A 660 -7.19 -7.65 -13.25
CA CYS A 660 -8.32 -6.78 -12.96
C CYS A 660 -9.57 -7.57 -12.52
N HIS A 661 -9.77 -8.80 -13.01
CA HIS A 661 -10.97 -9.62 -12.74
C HIS A 661 -10.72 -10.80 -11.79
N GLY A 662 -9.58 -10.79 -11.10
CA GLY A 662 -9.18 -11.76 -10.08
C GLY A 662 -8.71 -13.11 -10.61
N ALA A 663 -8.01 -13.85 -9.76
CA ALA A 663 -7.54 -15.20 -10.04
C ALA A 663 -8.72 -16.13 -10.39
N LEU A 664 -8.52 -17.01 -11.38
CA LEU A 664 -9.52 -18.00 -11.82
C LEU A 664 -10.89 -17.40 -12.24
N ALA A 665 -10.91 -16.12 -12.64
CA ALA A 665 -12.10 -15.31 -12.93
C ALA A 665 -13.05 -15.09 -11.74
N ILE A 666 -12.50 -15.10 -10.52
CA ILE A 666 -13.22 -14.82 -9.27
C ILE A 666 -12.89 -13.38 -8.83
N SER A 667 -13.83 -12.44 -9.00
CA SER A 667 -13.58 -11.04 -8.61
C SER A 667 -13.65 -10.86 -7.08
N PRO A 668 -12.73 -10.09 -6.47
CA PRO A 668 -12.78 -9.65 -5.07
C PRO A 668 -13.82 -8.56 -4.78
N GLY A 669 -14.71 -8.27 -5.71
CA GLY A 669 -15.92 -7.46 -5.51
C GLY A 669 -15.83 -5.99 -5.97
N VAL A 670 -14.62 -5.48 -6.19
CA VAL A 670 -14.33 -4.12 -6.69
C VAL A 670 -14.66 -3.99 -8.17
N THR A 671 -14.12 -4.89 -8.98
CA THR A 671 -14.34 -4.99 -10.43
C THR A 671 -15.45 -6.00 -10.76
N PRO A 672 -16.04 -5.98 -11.97
CA PRO A 672 -17.04 -6.97 -12.36
C PRO A 672 -16.52 -8.41 -12.31
N ASP A 673 -17.26 -9.32 -11.68
CA ASP A 673 -17.01 -10.76 -11.81
C ASP A 673 -17.47 -11.24 -13.18
N LEU A 674 -16.54 -11.71 -14.01
CA LEU A 674 -16.86 -12.05 -15.41
C LEU A 674 -17.71 -13.32 -15.54
N ARG A 675 -17.79 -14.16 -14.51
CA ARG A 675 -18.75 -15.29 -14.48
C ARG A 675 -20.19 -14.80 -14.31
N ARG A 676 -20.39 -13.54 -13.86
CA ARG A 676 -21.71 -12.91 -13.66
C ARG A 676 -22.09 -11.90 -14.75
N MET A 677 -21.43 -11.91 -15.90
CA MET A 677 -21.82 -11.06 -17.05
C MET A 677 -23.27 -11.27 -17.49
N SER A 678 -23.95 -10.17 -17.79
CA SER A 678 -25.31 -10.18 -18.37
C SER A 678 -25.31 -10.70 -19.82
N GLU A 679 -26.49 -11.02 -20.36
CA GLU A 679 -26.66 -11.45 -21.76
C GLU A 679 -26.04 -10.46 -22.75
N ALA A 680 -26.45 -9.19 -22.69
CA ALA A 680 -25.90 -8.11 -23.52
C ALA A 680 -24.38 -7.95 -23.35
N THR A 681 -23.83 -8.18 -22.15
CA THR A 681 -22.38 -8.15 -21.91
C THR A 681 -21.65 -9.32 -22.57
N ARG A 682 -22.29 -10.50 -22.65
CA ARG A 682 -21.74 -11.67 -23.37
C ARG A 682 -21.81 -11.48 -24.88
N GLU A 683 -22.94 -10.99 -25.40
CA GLU A 683 -23.13 -10.69 -26.83
C GLU A 683 -22.10 -9.67 -27.35
N ASN A 684 -21.81 -8.64 -26.56
CA ASN A 684 -20.86 -7.58 -26.93
C ASN A 684 -19.42 -7.85 -26.47
N PHE A 685 -19.07 -9.07 -26.04
CA PHE A 685 -17.76 -9.34 -25.39
C PHE A 685 -16.55 -8.99 -26.28
N GLN A 686 -16.63 -9.25 -27.59
CA GLN A 686 -15.59 -8.85 -28.56
C GLN A 686 -15.44 -7.32 -28.67
N GLU A 687 -16.55 -6.57 -28.71
CA GLU A 687 -16.52 -5.10 -28.78
C GLU A 687 -16.13 -4.45 -27.45
N ILE A 688 -16.37 -5.12 -26.32
CA ILE A 688 -15.87 -4.70 -25.02
C ILE A 688 -14.34 -4.91 -24.94
N VAL A 689 -13.84 -6.12 -25.24
CA VAL A 689 -12.43 -6.46 -25.05
C VAL A 689 -11.53 -5.93 -26.18
N ARG A 690 -11.98 -5.92 -27.44
CA ARG A 690 -11.19 -5.47 -28.60
C ARG A 690 -11.64 -4.13 -29.16
N GLY A 691 -12.96 -3.88 -29.21
CA GLY A 691 -13.51 -2.58 -29.64
C GLY A 691 -13.29 -1.45 -28.62
N GLY A 692 -13.15 -1.77 -27.33
CA GLY A 692 -13.01 -0.79 -26.25
C GLY A 692 -14.32 -0.10 -25.86
N MET A 693 -15.48 -0.75 -26.07
CA MET A 693 -16.82 -0.21 -25.77
C MET A 693 -16.99 0.34 -24.34
N LEU A 694 -16.19 -0.11 -23.37
CA LEU A 694 -16.23 0.32 -21.97
C LEU A 694 -14.96 1.08 -21.52
N LYS A 695 -14.17 1.62 -22.46
CA LYS A 695 -12.88 2.28 -22.18
C LYS A 695 -13.00 3.43 -21.19
N ASP A 696 -14.05 4.25 -21.32
CA ASP A 696 -14.27 5.42 -20.47
C ASP A 696 -14.63 5.04 -19.02
N ARG A 697 -14.88 3.75 -18.74
CA ARG A 697 -15.10 3.17 -17.40
C ARG A 697 -13.90 2.40 -16.85
N GLY A 698 -12.74 2.48 -17.50
CA GLY A 698 -11.52 1.75 -17.10
C GLY A 698 -11.20 0.50 -17.94
N MET A 699 -12.14 0.02 -18.75
CA MET A 699 -11.95 -1.21 -19.55
C MET A 699 -11.51 -0.85 -20.98
N ALA A 700 -10.23 -0.48 -21.12
CA ALA A 700 -9.63 -0.16 -22.41
C ALA A 700 -9.67 -1.35 -23.40
N SER A 701 -9.49 -1.07 -24.68
CA SER A 701 -9.24 -2.12 -25.69
C SER A 701 -7.95 -2.89 -25.38
N PHE A 702 -7.97 -4.19 -25.69
CA PHE A 702 -6.83 -5.12 -25.73
C PHE A 702 -6.59 -5.63 -27.17
N GLY A 703 -7.16 -4.97 -28.20
CA GLY A 703 -7.06 -5.39 -29.61
C GLY A 703 -5.64 -5.35 -30.20
N ASP A 704 -4.71 -4.69 -29.50
CA ASP A 704 -3.25 -4.66 -29.75
C ASP A 704 -2.48 -5.85 -29.15
N LEU A 705 -3.10 -6.60 -28.24
CA LEU A 705 -2.51 -7.77 -27.56
C LEU A 705 -3.22 -9.09 -27.89
N LEU A 706 -4.52 -9.03 -28.23
CA LEU A 706 -5.39 -10.18 -28.40
C LEU A 706 -5.98 -10.21 -29.81
N SER A 707 -5.84 -11.35 -30.49
CA SER A 707 -6.61 -11.69 -31.69
C SER A 707 -8.09 -11.90 -31.34
N LYS A 708 -8.95 -12.02 -32.35
CA LYS A 708 -10.37 -12.36 -32.11
C LYS A 708 -10.47 -13.75 -31.45
N GLU A 709 -9.64 -14.67 -31.92
CA GLU A 709 -9.54 -16.07 -31.54
C GLU A 709 -8.99 -16.26 -30.11
N ASP A 710 -8.22 -15.28 -29.59
CA ASP A 710 -7.83 -15.25 -28.17
C ASP A 710 -8.99 -14.83 -27.29
N VAL A 711 -9.79 -13.85 -27.72
CA VAL A 711 -10.97 -13.37 -26.97
C VAL A 711 -12.11 -14.39 -26.98
N ASP A 712 -12.34 -15.10 -28.10
CA ASP A 712 -13.28 -16.23 -28.16
C ASP A 712 -12.82 -17.40 -27.26
N ALA A 713 -11.50 -17.61 -27.12
CA ALA A 713 -10.94 -18.57 -26.18
C ALA A 713 -11.12 -18.12 -24.70
N ILE A 714 -10.79 -16.87 -24.37
CA ILE A 714 -11.00 -16.28 -23.04
C ILE A 714 -12.48 -16.37 -22.62
N TYR A 715 -13.40 -16.05 -23.53
CA TYR A 715 -14.84 -16.20 -23.31
C TYR A 715 -15.21 -17.65 -22.97
N SER A 716 -14.66 -18.62 -23.70
CA SER A 716 -14.87 -20.06 -23.47
C SER A 716 -14.35 -20.52 -22.11
N TYR A 717 -13.23 -19.95 -21.63
CA TYR A 717 -12.72 -20.19 -20.28
C TYR A 717 -13.66 -19.63 -19.20
N ILE A 718 -14.12 -18.38 -19.34
CA ILE A 718 -15.06 -17.75 -18.41
C ILE A 718 -16.39 -18.51 -18.37
N GLN A 719 -16.89 -18.95 -19.52
CA GLN A 719 -18.07 -19.82 -19.64
C GLN A 719 -17.88 -21.13 -18.86
N LYS A 720 -16.74 -21.81 -19.02
CA LYS A 720 -16.41 -23.01 -18.22
C LYS A 720 -16.44 -22.70 -16.72
N ARG A 721 -15.75 -21.65 -16.28
CA ARG A 721 -15.70 -21.25 -14.86
C ARG A 721 -17.09 -20.97 -14.30
N ALA A 722 -17.93 -20.26 -15.05
CA ALA A 722 -19.29 -19.96 -14.65
C ALA A 722 -20.15 -21.22 -14.52
N LEU A 723 -20.07 -22.15 -15.47
CA LEU A 723 -20.81 -23.42 -15.42
C LEU A 723 -20.35 -24.31 -14.25
N GLU A 724 -19.04 -24.44 -14.03
CA GLU A 724 -18.48 -25.22 -12.91
C GLU A 724 -18.87 -24.64 -11.54
N ASP A 725 -18.71 -23.32 -11.36
CA ASP A 725 -18.98 -22.67 -10.07
C ASP A 725 -20.50 -22.56 -9.81
N ARG A 726 -21.34 -22.36 -10.84
CA ARG A 726 -22.81 -22.45 -10.71
C ARG A 726 -23.27 -23.86 -10.33
N ALA A 727 -22.62 -24.90 -10.83
CA ALA A 727 -22.92 -26.29 -10.44
C ALA A 727 -22.52 -26.56 -8.97
N ARG A 728 -21.42 -25.99 -8.49
CA ARG A 728 -21.00 -26.06 -7.07
C ARG A 728 -21.93 -25.28 -6.13
N MET A 729 -22.52 -24.18 -6.60
CA MET A 729 -23.50 -23.38 -5.86
C MET A 729 -24.91 -24.00 -5.79
N ALA A 730 -25.20 -25.00 -6.62
CA ALA A 730 -26.50 -25.67 -6.57
C ALA A 730 -26.67 -26.46 -5.25
N PRO A 731 -27.87 -26.51 -4.65
CA PRO A 731 -28.14 -27.40 -3.53
C PRO A 731 -27.88 -28.85 -3.94
N VAL A 732 -27.05 -29.56 -3.17
CA VAL A 732 -26.91 -31.02 -3.28
C VAL A 732 -28.29 -31.63 -3.04
N ARG A 733 -28.78 -32.40 -4.02
CA ARG A 733 -30.07 -33.09 -4.00
C ARG A 733 -29.94 -34.48 -3.38
#